data_AF-A0A813HML8-F1
#
_entry.id   AF-A0A813HML8-F1
#
_cell.length_a   1.000
_cell.length_b   1.000
_cell.length_c   1.000
_cell.angle_alpha   90.00
_cell.angle_beta   90.00
_cell.angle_gamma   90.00
#
_symmetry.space_group_name_H-M   'P 1'
#
loop_
_entity.id
_entity.type
_entity.pdbx_description
1 polymer ?
#
loop_
_entity_poly.entity_id
_entity_poly.type
_entity_poly.pdbx_seq_one_letter_code
_entity_poly.pdbx_strand_id
1 'polypeptide(L)'
;MNGPSSKGAPENSFGQALADAEKLSDLSEVASEISWCGAVTQADEQTQQLAQVQEVLKSIFEYYACQGTVALKEPRLTSAKFQRMAMDAVLVDEKLTTAKVDVAFHRVCGSSPHMLLPQFRDAMVRLAVQKFSDIPRTQAMLETYNVHLANFQGRLVSSAFSSLDAGTMAVLAAARPPLLTLYEGYFGGAEYRRAACQRASVSFATSRSSVSVPKAQCKASARPADAAAELRRSAAAQGESQAALIQVFTDFEVLPELSPKSTAFAVFREVARTPEVPLEVRQQVGCTEGGATTRCFTYCHFVVAVAVMAHRCFSDQGPAALIRLLEWMDASKGRVIFTAAFPGHAPPGSSVSLKLLVPERLPEDLSGLLPPELRRRGAAAGAGSSGRRGSERRASSASASKASDPGGVTVSVSVSSPAVSAHRRGSSASSFGISAALASAEAAAALPDSARRQLLQTFGHYAALGDPLNRTTLTSMKFNRFLRDSGLLSSEAQGPVSFGFAPDGRRRSLASTPSASLTQRRRSGSTGNLANLSVPNLGSSTSSRQGLNRSETVGAVRKSVAGPRGSISGLDTAPQKRQSLSFTVSGARAICSPGVSRTGLPRQVFADPPLTQVEGDLVFIQAVRAAEAVSSTGDQRRGSTASSGSRARSHMSVEAFVRAIADVARRVMPPECVSGTQAVEDFCQRVIVPLNQLLMSSRSEVISQALELIADPNMSRLLSACKVGLEKIFQVYTADVQLRRPHWNSDSMSRFAADFDLLSEVSHLPLQRIFQDCSHHESCTNAGAVDGEMSLDGLQLAILMIAQKTHTSQATSAPDERVAILFQRLNTMASAGSAVFGPRFGLQSEPLLPLPKESLDCTRKSLRGSVLGASRGSLAAKERESEAGLSWEALTAAS
;
A
#
# COMPACT_ATOMS: atom_id res chain seq x y z
N MET A 1 -83.07 39.48 10.10
CA MET A 1 -84.02 40.61 10.22
C MET A 1 -83.41 41.81 9.51
N ASN A 2 -84.26 42.62 8.86
CA ASN A 2 -84.14 44.04 8.49
C ASN A 2 -82.77 44.62 8.04
N GLY A 3 -82.77 45.27 6.86
CA GLY A 3 -81.88 46.41 6.57
C GLY A 3 -82.39 47.71 7.22
N PRO A 4 -82.08 48.95 6.72
CA PRO A 4 -81.79 49.25 5.31
C PRO A 4 -80.73 50.36 5.00
N SER A 5 -80.41 50.50 3.70
CA SER A 5 -80.24 51.74 2.89
C SER A 5 -79.51 53.01 3.41
N SER A 6 -78.66 53.60 2.54
CA SER A 6 -78.80 54.98 2.01
C SER A 6 -77.55 55.89 2.01
N LYS A 7 -76.99 56.10 0.81
CA LYS A 7 -76.42 57.34 0.23
C LYS A 7 -75.27 58.11 0.92
N GLY A 8 -74.24 58.40 0.14
CA GLY A 8 -73.23 59.44 0.42
C GLY A 8 -72.12 59.49 -0.62
N ALA A 9 -72.31 60.22 -1.72
CA ALA A 9 -71.23 60.61 -2.63
C ALA A 9 -70.60 61.94 -2.15
N PRO A 10 -69.34 62.20 -2.50
CA PRO A 10 -69.12 63.15 -3.58
C PRO A 10 -68.07 62.69 -4.62
N GLU A 11 -67.96 63.47 -5.69
CA GLU A 11 -67.05 63.27 -6.83
C GLU A 11 -65.62 63.84 -6.55
N ASN A 12 -64.76 63.76 -7.57
CA ASN A 12 -63.43 64.40 -7.70
C ASN A 12 -62.20 63.77 -7.01
N SER A 13 -61.55 62.83 -7.71
CA SER A 13 -60.08 62.66 -7.69
C SER A 13 -59.47 61.87 -8.88
N PHE A 14 -60.25 61.53 -9.92
CA PHE A 14 -59.82 60.61 -10.98
C PHE A 14 -58.75 61.16 -11.96
N GLY A 15 -58.35 62.43 -11.82
CA GLY A 15 -57.34 63.07 -12.68
C GLY A 15 -55.88 62.82 -12.25
N GLN A 16 -55.63 62.40 -11.01
CA GLN A 16 -54.25 62.25 -10.49
C GLN A 16 -53.63 60.90 -10.85
N ALA A 17 -54.42 59.82 -10.81
CA ALA A 17 -53.94 58.44 -10.83
C ALA A 17 -53.36 57.95 -12.16
N LEU A 18 -53.57 58.67 -13.27
CA LEU A 18 -53.00 58.30 -14.57
C LEU A 18 -51.55 58.80 -14.73
N ALA A 19 -51.23 59.96 -14.16
CA ALA A 19 -49.89 60.57 -14.28
C ALA A 19 -48.82 59.84 -13.46
N ASP A 20 -49.20 59.23 -12.33
CA ASP A 20 -48.30 58.39 -11.53
C ASP A 20 -48.11 56.97 -12.11
N ALA A 21 -48.95 56.55 -13.07
CA ALA A 21 -48.85 55.25 -13.72
C ALA A 21 -47.76 55.21 -14.80
N GLU A 22 -47.69 56.22 -15.69
CA GLU A 22 -46.62 56.33 -16.70
C GLU A 22 -45.24 56.46 -16.04
N LYS A 23 -45.17 57.08 -14.86
CA LYS A 23 -43.95 57.23 -14.08
C LYS A 23 -43.42 55.94 -13.44
N LEU A 24 -44.23 54.88 -13.42
CA LEU A 24 -43.83 53.55 -12.94
C LEU A 24 -43.36 52.63 -14.09
N SER A 25 -43.78 52.86 -15.33
CA SER A 25 -43.20 52.18 -16.51
C SER A 25 -41.71 52.54 -16.67
N ASP A 26 -41.38 53.83 -16.72
CA ASP A 26 -40.01 54.32 -16.90
C ASP A 26 -39.06 53.77 -15.81
N LEU A 27 -39.51 53.72 -14.55
CA LEU A 27 -38.72 53.18 -13.44
C LEU A 27 -38.53 51.66 -13.53
N SER A 28 -39.45 50.92 -14.16
CA SER A 28 -39.29 49.49 -14.42
C SER A 28 -38.33 49.21 -15.57
N GLU A 29 -38.30 50.06 -16.60
CA GLU A 29 -37.37 49.97 -17.71
C GLU A 29 -35.94 50.29 -17.24
N VAL A 30 -35.74 51.38 -16.51
CA VAL A 30 -34.46 51.72 -15.87
C VAL A 30 -34.01 50.66 -14.85
N ALA A 31 -34.92 50.06 -14.07
CA ALA A 31 -34.57 48.94 -13.19
C ALA A 31 -34.12 47.70 -13.98
N SER A 32 -34.68 47.48 -15.18
CA SER A 32 -34.23 46.40 -16.07
C SER A 32 -32.84 46.69 -16.64
N GLU A 33 -32.55 47.92 -17.09
CA GLU A 33 -31.22 48.29 -17.60
C GLU A 33 -30.13 48.19 -16.52
N ILE A 34 -30.42 48.63 -15.29
CA ILE A 34 -29.49 48.49 -14.15
C ILE A 34 -29.26 47.00 -13.83
N SER A 35 -30.29 46.16 -13.89
CA SER A 35 -30.16 44.71 -13.71
C SER A 35 -29.31 44.06 -14.80
N TRP A 36 -29.42 44.51 -16.05
CA TRP A 36 -28.60 44.02 -17.16
C TRP A 36 -27.14 44.47 -17.04
N CYS A 37 -26.87 45.73 -16.67
CA CYS A 37 -25.51 46.20 -16.37
C CYS A 37 -24.84 45.38 -15.27
N GLY A 38 -25.56 45.06 -14.19
CA GLY A 38 -25.07 44.17 -13.14
C GLY A 38 -24.73 42.76 -13.67
N ALA A 39 -25.62 42.16 -14.45
CA ALA A 39 -25.42 40.84 -15.04
C ALA A 39 -24.19 40.77 -15.97
N VAL A 40 -23.93 41.82 -16.77
CA VAL A 40 -22.73 41.92 -17.62
C VAL A 40 -21.46 41.91 -16.76
N THR A 41 -21.38 42.76 -15.73
CA THR A 41 -20.18 42.78 -14.86
C THR A 41 -19.92 41.45 -14.15
N GLN A 42 -20.98 40.72 -13.78
CA GLN A 42 -20.86 39.39 -13.17
C GLN A 42 -20.37 38.31 -14.15
N ALA A 43 -20.71 38.42 -15.43
CA ALA A 43 -20.23 37.51 -16.48
C ALA A 43 -18.73 37.74 -16.77
N ASP A 44 -18.28 39.00 -16.80
CA ASP A 44 -16.87 39.36 -16.95
C ASP A 44 -16.02 38.83 -15.77
N GLU A 45 -16.48 39.01 -14.53
CA GLU A 45 -15.79 38.47 -13.34
C GLU A 45 -15.71 36.94 -13.37
N GLN A 46 -16.79 36.23 -13.72
CA GLN A 46 -16.77 34.77 -13.84
C GLN A 46 -15.80 34.31 -14.95
N THR A 47 -15.76 35.02 -16.08
CA THR A 47 -14.84 34.74 -17.18
C THR A 47 -13.38 34.93 -16.76
N GLN A 48 -13.08 35.99 -16.01
CA GLN A 48 -11.74 36.23 -15.44
C GLN A 48 -11.34 35.15 -14.43
N GLN A 49 -12.26 34.73 -13.56
CA GLN A 49 -12.03 33.63 -12.61
C GLN A 49 -11.78 32.29 -13.35
N LEU A 50 -12.56 31.97 -14.38
CA LEU A 50 -12.34 30.76 -15.20
C LEU A 50 -10.99 30.79 -15.93
N ALA A 51 -10.55 31.96 -16.42
CA ALA A 51 -9.23 32.12 -17.00
C ALA A 51 -8.11 31.89 -15.96
N GLN A 52 -8.29 32.36 -14.72
CA GLN A 52 -7.37 32.05 -13.62
C GLN A 52 -7.34 30.53 -13.33
N VAL A 53 -8.51 29.87 -13.23
CA VAL A 53 -8.63 28.41 -13.02
C VAL A 53 -7.88 27.62 -14.10
N GLN A 54 -8.01 28.02 -15.36
CA GLN A 54 -7.34 27.36 -16.50
C GLN A 54 -5.82 27.30 -16.37
N GLU A 55 -5.17 28.35 -15.86
CA GLU A 55 -3.73 28.37 -15.62
C GLU A 55 -3.32 27.57 -14.37
N VAL A 56 -4.18 27.47 -13.35
CA VAL A 56 -3.92 26.55 -12.22
C VAL A 56 -3.95 25.10 -12.70
N LEU A 57 -4.98 24.73 -13.46
CA LEU A 57 -5.13 23.36 -13.99
C LEU A 57 -3.93 22.98 -14.88
N LYS A 58 -3.40 23.94 -15.64
CA LYS A 58 -2.16 23.78 -16.41
C LYS A 58 -0.93 23.58 -15.52
N SER A 59 -0.74 24.41 -14.48
CA SER A 59 0.37 24.26 -13.54
C SER A 59 0.32 22.92 -12.76
N ILE A 60 -0.87 22.48 -12.34
CA ILE A 60 -1.10 21.17 -11.73
C ILE A 60 -0.73 20.05 -12.71
N PHE A 61 -1.25 20.13 -13.94
CA PHE A 61 -0.99 19.14 -14.99
C PHE A 61 0.51 19.01 -15.28
N GLU A 62 1.20 20.13 -15.53
CA GLU A 62 2.64 20.17 -15.78
C GLU A 62 3.44 19.56 -14.62
N TYR A 63 3.12 19.92 -13.37
CA TYR A 63 3.79 19.38 -12.17
C TYR A 63 3.74 17.85 -12.12
N TYR A 64 2.55 17.25 -12.22
CA TYR A 64 2.41 15.79 -12.16
C TYR A 64 2.89 15.10 -13.44
N ALA A 65 2.68 15.70 -14.61
CA ALA A 65 3.17 15.18 -15.88
C ALA A 65 4.70 15.06 -15.91
N CYS A 66 5.42 16.06 -15.41
CA CYS A 66 6.88 16.03 -15.33
C CYS A 66 7.45 15.08 -14.25
N GLN A 67 6.69 14.73 -13.21
CA GLN A 67 7.18 13.94 -12.09
C GLN A 67 7.63 12.52 -12.52
N GLY A 68 8.92 12.21 -12.39
CA GLY A 68 9.48 10.86 -12.57
C GLY A 68 9.61 10.34 -14.01
N THR A 69 9.22 11.12 -15.03
CA THR A 69 9.29 10.71 -16.45
C THR A 69 10.32 11.56 -17.20
N VAL A 70 11.30 10.91 -17.85
CA VAL A 70 12.35 11.59 -18.64
C VAL A 70 11.69 12.43 -19.73
N ALA A 71 12.04 13.72 -19.78
CA ALA A 71 11.36 14.75 -20.57
C ALA A 71 11.00 14.31 -22.01
N LEU A 72 9.73 13.96 -22.19
CA LEU A 72 9.07 13.90 -23.49
C LEU A 72 8.86 15.33 -24.00
N LYS A 73 8.66 15.49 -25.32
CA LYS A 73 8.38 16.80 -25.93
C LYS A 73 7.06 17.42 -25.44
N GLU A 74 6.15 16.59 -24.92
CA GLU A 74 4.85 16.98 -24.40
C GLU A 74 4.67 16.44 -22.97
N PRO A 75 4.19 17.25 -22.01
CA PRO A 75 3.76 16.74 -20.71
C PRO A 75 2.55 15.80 -20.86
N ARG A 76 2.62 14.61 -20.26
CA ARG A 76 1.60 13.56 -20.32
C ARG A 76 1.34 12.96 -18.93
N LEU A 77 0.07 12.83 -18.56
CA LEU A 77 -0.36 12.38 -17.23
C LEU A 77 -0.98 10.97 -17.31
N THR A 78 -0.53 10.03 -16.48
CA THR A 78 -1.10 8.66 -16.39
C THR A 78 -2.27 8.60 -15.41
N SER A 79 -3.14 7.58 -15.50
CA SER A 79 -4.23 7.37 -14.52
C SER A 79 -3.71 7.38 -13.08
N ALA A 80 -2.63 6.64 -12.77
CA ALA A 80 -2.02 6.63 -11.44
C ALA A 80 -1.56 8.02 -10.96
N LYS A 81 -1.05 8.87 -11.86
CA LYS A 81 -0.68 10.27 -11.54
C LYS A 81 -1.93 11.16 -11.37
N PHE A 82 -2.99 10.95 -12.14
CA PHE A 82 -4.26 11.67 -12.02
C PHE A 82 -5.01 11.30 -10.72
N GLN A 83 -5.09 10.01 -10.38
CA GLN A 83 -5.58 9.54 -9.09
C GLN A 83 -4.73 10.11 -7.93
N ARG A 84 -3.40 10.15 -8.08
CA ARG A 84 -2.50 10.77 -7.09
C ARG A 84 -2.79 12.25 -6.91
N MET A 85 -2.95 13.01 -8.00
CA MET A 85 -3.37 14.41 -7.99
C MET A 85 -4.70 14.59 -7.25
N ALA A 86 -5.71 13.77 -7.55
CA ALA A 86 -7.02 13.88 -6.91
C ALA A 86 -7.00 13.59 -5.40
N MET A 87 -6.18 12.63 -4.95
CA MET A 87 -5.94 12.39 -3.52
C MET A 87 -5.13 13.51 -2.86
N ASP A 88 -4.10 14.02 -3.54
CA ASP A 88 -3.27 15.13 -3.06
C ASP A 88 -3.99 16.48 -3.01
N ALA A 89 -5.12 16.61 -3.73
CA ALA A 89 -6.04 17.74 -3.73
C ALA A 89 -7.24 17.54 -2.80
N VAL A 90 -7.35 16.37 -2.15
CA VAL A 90 -8.51 15.99 -1.29
C VAL A 90 -9.85 16.05 -2.07
N LEU A 91 -9.80 15.84 -3.38
CA LEU A 91 -11.02 15.69 -4.20
C LEU A 91 -11.78 14.41 -3.84
N VAL A 92 -11.04 13.36 -3.45
CA VAL A 92 -11.58 12.03 -3.15
C VAL A 92 -12.30 12.00 -1.80
N ASP A 93 -13.58 11.61 -1.82
CA ASP A 93 -14.44 11.43 -0.65
C ASP A 93 -15.55 10.39 -0.92
N GLU A 94 -16.60 10.37 -0.09
CA GLU A 94 -17.76 9.47 -0.24
C GLU A 94 -18.57 9.74 -1.52
N LYS A 95 -18.73 11.01 -1.93
CA LYS A 95 -19.38 11.39 -3.19
C LYS A 95 -18.47 11.05 -4.37
N LEU A 96 -17.15 11.27 -4.27
CA LEU A 96 -16.18 11.10 -5.35
C LEU A 96 -15.06 10.08 -5.00
N THR A 97 -15.39 8.79 -5.01
CA THR A 97 -14.44 7.71 -4.73
C THR A 97 -13.31 7.60 -5.76
N THR A 98 -12.19 6.95 -5.41
CA THR A 98 -11.05 6.71 -6.33
C THR A 98 -11.47 6.00 -7.63
N ALA A 99 -12.42 5.07 -7.56
CA ALA A 99 -12.98 4.41 -8.74
C ALA A 99 -13.75 5.39 -9.66
N LYS A 100 -14.48 6.37 -9.10
CA LYS A 100 -15.12 7.42 -9.89
C LYS A 100 -14.09 8.33 -10.58
N VAL A 101 -12.98 8.64 -9.90
CA VAL A 101 -11.84 9.37 -10.50
C VAL A 101 -11.21 8.60 -11.67
N ASP A 102 -11.04 7.28 -11.54
CA ASP A 102 -10.48 6.46 -12.62
C ASP A 102 -11.44 6.27 -13.81
N VAL A 103 -12.75 6.17 -13.55
CA VAL A 103 -13.79 6.20 -14.59
C VAL A 103 -13.80 7.56 -15.31
N ALA A 104 -13.59 8.68 -14.60
CA ALA A 104 -13.47 10.00 -15.22
C ALA A 104 -12.20 10.11 -16.09
N PHE A 105 -11.07 9.52 -15.69
CA PHE A 105 -9.87 9.43 -16.52
C PHE A 105 -10.15 8.67 -17.82
N HIS A 106 -10.64 7.43 -17.73
CA HIS A 106 -10.88 6.60 -18.92
C HIS A 106 -11.97 7.16 -19.85
N ARG A 107 -13.00 7.83 -19.31
CA ARG A 107 -14.04 8.51 -20.12
C ARG A 107 -13.52 9.66 -20.99
N VAL A 108 -12.38 10.28 -20.65
CA VAL A 108 -11.83 11.42 -21.41
C VAL A 108 -10.56 11.04 -22.18
N CYS A 109 -9.79 10.07 -21.67
CA CYS A 109 -8.64 9.50 -22.37
C CYS A 109 -9.03 8.47 -23.44
N GLY A 110 -10.20 7.85 -23.33
CA GLY A 110 -10.59 6.70 -24.14
C GLY A 110 -9.60 5.54 -23.94
N SER A 111 -9.05 5.03 -25.05
CA SER A 111 -7.99 4.01 -25.05
C SER A 111 -6.59 4.55 -24.75
N SER A 112 -6.40 5.87 -24.60
CA SER A 112 -5.08 6.45 -24.31
C SER A 112 -4.64 6.14 -22.87
N PRO A 113 -3.42 5.60 -22.64
CA PRO A 113 -2.85 5.48 -21.30
C PRO A 113 -2.39 6.84 -20.72
N HIS A 114 -2.56 7.93 -21.48
CA HIS A 114 -2.06 9.26 -21.18
C HIS A 114 -3.11 10.33 -21.45
N MET A 115 -3.34 11.16 -20.45
CA MET A 115 -4.14 12.37 -20.50
C MET A 115 -3.27 13.56 -20.93
N LEU A 116 -3.76 14.33 -21.90
CA LEU A 116 -3.23 15.64 -22.33
C LEU A 116 -3.88 16.78 -21.53
N LEU A 117 -3.36 18.01 -21.63
CA LEU A 117 -3.89 19.16 -20.89
C LEU A 117 -5.39 19.47 -21.15
N PRO A 118 -5.92 19.42 -22.39
CA PRO A 118 -7.36 19.60 -22.62
C PRO A 118 -8.19 18.50 -21.95
N GLN A 119 -7.76 17.24 -22.09
CA GLN A 119 -8.38 16.08 -21.45
C GLN A 119 -8.33 16.17 -19.91
N PHE A 120 -7.29 16.78 -19.35
CA PHE A 120 -7.21 17.05 -17.91
C PHE A 120 -8.25 18.09 -17.47
N ARG A 121 -8.42 19.18 -18.23
CA ARG A 121 -9.47 20.19 -17.96
C ARG A 121 -10.87 19.56 -18.04
N ASP A 122 -11.15 18.78 -19.09
CA ASP A 122 -12.40 18.03 -19.25
C ASP A 122 -12.68 17.05 -18.11
N ALA A 123 -11.67 16.26 -17.70
CA ALA A 123 -11.81 15.33 -16.60
C ALA A 123 -12.07 16.05 -15.27
N MET A 124 -11.40 17.18 -15.02
CA MET A 124 -11.63 18.00 -13.84
C MET A 124 -13.04 18.58 -13.78
N VAL A 125 -13.64 19.00 -14.91
CA VAL A 125 -15.06 19.40 -14.96
C VAL A 125 -15.98 18.24 -14.62
N ARG A 126 -15.67 17.02 -15.08
CA ARG A 126 -16.47 15.83 -14.76
C ARG A 126 -16.35 15.44 -13.27
N LEU A 127 -15.17 15.59 -12.66
CA LEU A 127 -15.00 15.44 -11.20
C LEU A 127 -15.79 16.50 -10.43
N ALA A 128 -15.72 17.76 -10.86
CA ALA A 128 -16.42 18.88 -10.22
C ALA A 128 -17.94 18.68 -10.20
N VAL A 129 -18.56 18.40 -11.35
CA VAL A 129 -20.00 18.12 -11.45
C VAL A 129 -20.39 16.86 -10.67
N GLN A 130 -19.53 15.84 -10.60
CA GLN A 130 -19.82 14.63 -9.84
C GLN A 130 -19.69 14.80 -8.31
N LYS A 131 -18.86 15.75 -7.85
CA LYS A 131 -18.69 16.09 -6.43
C LYS A 131 -19.75 17.08 -5.94
N PHE A 132 -19.99 18.12 -6.74
CA PHE A 132 -20.92 19.21 -6.49
C PHE A 132 -22.13 19.08 -7.44
N SER A 133 -22.85 17.96 -7.32
CA SER A 133 -24.04 17.60 -8.11
C SER A 133 -25.19 18.61 -8.06
N ASP A 134 -25.14 19.49 -7.05
CA ASP A 134 -26.28 20.26 -6.56
C ASP A 134 -26.23 21.73 -7.04
N ILE A 135 -25.21 22.09 -7.84
CA ILE A 135 -24.95 23.45 -8.38
C ILE A 135 -24.56 23.42 -9.88
N PRO A 136 -24.75 24.52 -10.63
CA PRO A 136 -24.43 24.59 -12.06
C PRO A 136 -22.96 24.26 -12.40
N ARG A 137 -22.75 23.70 -13.60
CA ARG A 137 -21.44 23.20 -14.10
C ARG A 137 -20.27 24.18 -13.92
N THR A 138 -20.49 25.46 -14.18
CA THR A 138 -19.49 26.53 -14.03
C THR A 138 -19.18 26.79 -12.55
N GLN A 139 -20.22 26.90 -11.72
CA GLN A 139 -20.09 27.12 -10.28
C GLN A 139 -19.44 25.92 -9.58
N ALA A 140 -19.74 24.68 -10.00
CA ALA A 140 -19.08 23.47 -9.52
C ALA A 140 -17.56 23.50 -9.76
N MET A 141 -17.10 24.07 -10.89
CA MET A 141 -15.66 24.24 -11.16
C MET A 141 -15.02 25.34 -10.31
N LEU A 142 -15.71 26.46 -10.09
CA LEU A 142 -15.23 27.54 -9.22
C LEU A 142 -15.14 27.06 -7.76
N GLU A 143 -16.14 26.32 -7.28
CA GLU A 143 -16.15 25.73 -5.93
C GLU A 143 -15.07 24.65 -5.77
N THR A 144 -14.92 23.76 -6.76
CA THR A 144 -13.81 22.80 -6.80
C THR A 144 -12.46 23.52 -6.76
N TYR A 145 -12.32 24.63 -7.47
CA TYR A 145 -11.10 25.43 -7.41
C TYR A 145 -10.88 26.04 -6.03
N ASN A 146 -11.86 26.75 -5.47
CA ASN A 146 -11.74 27.43 -4.18
C ASN A 146 -11.41 26.45 -3.04
N VAL A 147 -12.12 25.32 -2.96
CA VAL A 147 -11.98 24.35 -1.87
C VAL A 147 -10.74 23.46 -2.03
N HIS A 148 -10.40 23.03 -3.26
CA HIS A 148 -9.40 21.97 -3.47
C HIS A 148 -8.14 22.40 -4.26
N LEU A 149 -8.25 23.35 -5.18
CA LEU A 149 -7.19 23.65 -6.16
C LEU A 149 -6.48 25.00 -5.94
N ALA A 150 -7.06 25.93 -5.18
CA ALA A 150 -6.43 27.20 -4.82
C ALA A 150 -5.07 26.97 -4.14
N ASN A 151 -5.00 25.97 -3.26
CA ASN A 151 -3.78 25.48 -2.61
C ASN A 151 -2.67 25.08 -3.60
N PHE A 152 -3.00 24.71 -4.84
CA PHE A 152 -2.01 24.40 -5.87
C PHE A 152 -1.45 25.61 -6.61
N GLN A 153 -2.03 26.82 -6.52
CA GLN A 153 -1.48 27.98 -7.26
C GLN A 153 -0.07 28.37 -6.83
N GLY A 154 0.27 28.20 -5.54
CA GLY A 154 1.50 28.79 -5.01
C GLY A 154 1.52 30.32 -5.02
N ARG A 155 0.39 31.01 -5.32
CA ARG A 155 0.25 32.45 -5.02
C ARG A 155 0.29 32.72 -3.51
N LEU A 156 -0.01 31.71 -2.70
CA LEU A 156 0.32 31.65 -1.28
C LEU A 156 1.72 31.06 -1.00
N VAL A 157 2.72 31.24 -1.87
CA VAL A 157 4.14 31.02 -1.50
C VAL A 157 4.53 31.90 -0.29
N SER A 158 3.81 33.00 -0.08
CA SER A 158 3.90 33.78 1.16
C SER A 158 3.41 33.02 2.40
N SER A 159 2.39 32.14 2.34
CA SER A 159 1.75 31.57 3.55
C SER A 159 2.69 30.74 4.41
N ALA A 160 3.49 29.86 3.81
CA ALA A 160 4.41 29.00 4.55
C ALA A 160 5.46 29.75 5.38
N PHE A 161 5.77 31.00 4.98
CA PHE A 161 6.72 31.87 5.68
C PHE A 161 6.02 32.97 6.49
N SER A 162 4.82 33.41 6.09
CA SER A 162 4.01 34.39 6.84
C SER A 162 3.22 33.76 7.99
N SER A 163 3.10 32.44 8.06
CA SER A 163 2.61 31.72 9.24
C SER A 163 3.64 31.66 10.37
N LEU A 164 4.90 32.02 10.09
CA LEU A 164 5.99 32.01 11.06
C LEU A 164 5.98 33.32 11.86
N ASP A 165 5.20 33.35 12.93
CA ASP A 165 5.26 34.47 13.88
C ASP A 165 6.62 34.53 14.60
N ALA A 166 6.92 35.68 15.21
CA ALA A 166 8.20 35.89 15.91
C ALA A 166 8.44 34.86 17.02
N GLY A 167 7.37 34.36 17.65
CA GLY A 167 7.45 33.28 18.64
C GLY A 167 7.91 31.96 18.03
N THR A 168 7.28 31.52 16.94
CA THR A 168 7.68 30.31 16.20
C THR A 168 9.11 30.43 15.71
N MET A 169 9.51 31.58 15.14
CA MET A 169 10.88 31.82 14.71
C MET A 169 11.91 31.74 15.84
N ALA A 170 11.59 32.26 17.02
CA ALA A 170 12.46 32.14 18.20
C ALA A 170 12.54 30.71 18.75
N VAL A 171 11.47 29.91 18.66
CA VAL A 171 11.53 28.46 18.95
C VAL A 171 12.41 27.73 17.93
N LEU A 172 12.27 28.02 16.63
CA LEU A 172 13.09 27.42 15.58
C LEU A 172 14.58 27.78 15.73
N ALA A 173 14.89 29.01 16.14
CA ALA A 173 16.25 29.45 16.47
C ALA A 173 16.83 28.70 17.68
N ALA A 174 16.04 28.51 18.74
CA ALA A 174 16.45 27.75 19.92
C ALA A 174 16.59 26.24 19.64
N ALA A 175 15.72 25.67 18.78
CA ALA A 175 15.77 24.29 18.33
C ALA A 175 16.75 24.05 17.16
N ARG A 176 17.52 25.08 16.75
CA ARG A 176 18.39 25.02 15.57
C ARG A 176 19.41 23.87 15.62
N PRO A 177 20.24 23.68 16.68
CA PRO A 177 21.29 22.66 16.66
C PRO A 177 20.78 21.23 16.37
N PRO A 178 19.75 20.69 17.07
CA PRO A 178 19.27 19.34 16.79
C PRO A 178 18.45 19.23 15.50
N LEU A 179 17.72 20.28 15.10
CA LEU A 179 17.08 20.30 13.78
C LEU A 179 18.13 20.24 12.66
N LEU A 180 19.29 20.88 12.84
CA LEU A 180 20.41 20.79 11.90
C LEU A 180 21.00 19.38 11.89
N THR A 181 21.22 18.76 13.06
CA THR A 181 21.67 17.35 13.14
C THR A 181 20.71 16.39 12.44
N LEU A 182 19.38 16.55 12.59
CA LEU A 182 18.40 15.77 11.84
C LEU A 182 18.51 16.00 10.32
N TYR A 183 18.64 17.26 9.90
CA TYR A 183 18.81 17.60 8.49
C TYR A 183 20.08 16.96 7.91
N GLU A 184 21.22 17.11 8.56
CA GLU A 184 22.49 16.54 8.12
C GLU A 184 22.44 15.01 8.00
N GLY A 185 21.80 14.32 8.96
CA GLY A 185 21.61 12.87 8.89
C GLY A 185 20.76 12.44 7.68
N TYR A 186 19.55 13.00 7.52
CA TYR A 186 18.62 12.56 6.48
C TYR A 186 18.91 13.14 5.08
N PHE A 187 19.48 14.33 4.98
CA PHE A 187 19.70 15.07 3.71
C PHE A 187 21.17 15.21 3.33
N GLY A 188 22.11 15.17 4.28
CA GLY A 188 23.54 15.31 4.01
C GLY A 188 24.10 14.24 3.07
N GLY A 189 23.51 13.04 3.07
CA GLY A 189 23.81 12.00 2.08
C GLY A 189 23.48 12.39 0.63
N ALA A 190 22.50 13.25 0.40
CA ALA A 190 22.20 13.82 -0.91
C ALA A 190 23.12 15.01 -1.24
N GLU A 191 23.43 15.86 -0.26
CA GLU A 191 24.32 17.02 -0.46
C GLU A 191 25.77 16.60 -0.72
N TYR A 192 26.28 15.56 -0.04
CA TYR A 192 27.60 14.99 -0.31
C TYR A 192 27.70 14.42 -1.75
N ARG A 193 26.63 13.75 -2.23
CA ARG A 193 26.53 13.32 -3.64
C ARG A 193 26.54 14.51 -4.61
N ARG A 194 25.79 15.58 -4.31
CA ARG A 194 25.78 16.82 -5.13
C ARG A 194 27.16 17.48 -5.17
N ALA A 195 27.83 17.60 -4.02
CA ALA A 195 29.18 18.17 -3.93
C ALA A 195 30.22 17.35 -4.72
N ALA A 196 30.13 16.02 -4.69
CA ALA A 196 30.97 15.14 -5.52
C ALA A 196 30.72 15.36 -7.03
N CYS A 197 29.45 15.41 -7.46
CA CYS A 197 29.10 15.70 -8.86
C CYS A 197 29.56 17.09 -9.32
N GLN A 198 29.41 18.13 -8.48
CA GLN A 198 29.86 19.48 -8.81
C GLN A 198 31.38 19.55 -8.99
N ARG A 199 32.16 18.95 -8.07
CA ARG A 199 33.63 18.87 -8.21
C ARG A 199 34.04 18.15 -9.51
N ALA A 200 33.35 17.07 -9.88
CA ALA A 200 33.57 16.35 -11.13
C ALA A 200 33.22 17.16 -12.39
N SER A 201 32.22 18.05 -12.33
CA SER A 201 31.91 18.97 -13.44
C SER A 201 32.92 20.12 -13.57
N VAL A 202 33.43 20.64 -12.45
CA VAL A 202 34.41 21.74 -12.45
C VAL A 202 35.77 21.25 -12.95
N SER A 203 36.24 20.08 -12.51
CA SER A 203 37.53 19.53 -12.97
C SER A 203 37.57 19.26 -14.48
N PHE A 204 36.43 18.96 -15.10
CA PHE A 204 36.30 18.79 -16.56
C PHE A 204 36.29 20.11 -17.34
N ALA A 205 35.99 21.24 -16.67
CA ALA A 205 36.10 22.58 -17.26
C ALA A 205 37.53 23.13 -17.18
N THR A 206 38.22 22.95 -16.04
CA THR A 206 39.58 23.47 -15.83
C THR A 206 40.61 22.83 -16.76
N SER A 207 40.42 21.57 -17.15
CA SER A 207 41.36 20.79 -17.97
C SER A 207 41.43 21.17 -19.46
N ARG A 208 40.74 22.24 -19.90
CA ARG A 208 40.79 22.77 -21.28
C ARG A 208 41.38 24.18 -21.41
N SER A 209 41.90 24.77 -20.32
CA SER A 209 42.39 26.15 -20.31
C SER A 209 43.90 26.27 -20.58
N SER A 210 44.35 25.98 -21.81
CA SER A 210 45.77 26.16 -22.21
C SER A 210 45.99 26.62 -23.65
N VAL A 211 45.09 27.44 -24.19
CA VAL A 211 45.32 28.21 -25.44
C VAL A 211 44.81 29.64 -25.23
N SER A 212 45.71 30.62 -25.29
CA SER A 212 45.38 32.04 -25.14
C SER A 212 44.91 32.64 -26.47
N VAL A 213 43.61 32.93 -26.57
CA VAL A 213 43.01 33.71 -27.68
C VAL A 213 42.43 35.01 -27.09
N PRO A 214 42.70 36.20 -27.68
CA PRO A 214 42.24 37.47 -27.12
C PRO A 214 40.71 37.62 -27.15
N LYS A 215 40.20 38.46 -26.24
CA LYS A 215 38.76 38.63 -25.97
C LYS A 215 38.01 39.24 -27.18
N ALA A 216 37.06 38.48 -27.72
CA ALA A 216 35.89 39.00 -28.44
C ALA A 216 34.61 38.64 -27.67
N GLN A 217 33.54 39.41 -27.83
CA GLN A 217 32.31 39.30 -27.03
C GLN A 217 31.42 38.10 -27.42
N CYS A 218 31.83 36.88 -27.05
CA CYS A 218 30.95 35.71 -27.13
C CYS A 218 29.83 35.78 -26.08
N LYS A 219 28.66 36.29 -26.47
CA LYS A 219 27.42 36.20 -25.70
C LYS A 219 27.08 34.72 -25.48
N ALA A 220 27.33 34.20 -24.29
CA ALA A 220 27.26 32.77 -23.98
C ALA A 220 25.81 32.25 -23.95
N SER A 221 25.25 31.96 -25.12
CA SER A 221 23.98 31.25 -25.25
C SER A 221 24.13 29.83 -24.71
N ALA A 222 23.71 29.60 -23.47
CA ALA A 222 23.66 28.27 -22.87
C ALA A 222 22.87 27.32 -23.79
N ARG A 223 23.40 26.12 -24.07
CA ARG A 223 22.75 25.22 -25.03
C ARG A 223 21.46 24.68 -24.39
N PRO A 224 20.35 24.54 -25.14
CA PRO A 224 19.09 24.07 -24.57
C PRO A 224 19.18 22.64 -23.98
N ALA A 225 20.17 21.85 -24.41
CA ALA A 225 20.50 20.56 -23.80
C ALA A 225 20.95 20.68 -22.32
N ASP A 226 21.72 21.72 -21.99
CA ASP A 226 22.28 21.92 -20.64
C ASP A 226 21.18 22.33 -19.66
N ALA A 227 20.27 23.21 -20.10
CA ALA A 227 19.09 23.61 -19.33
C ALA A 227 18.17 22.40 -19.04
N ALA A 228 17.97 21.51 -20.02
CA ALA A 228 17.21 20.28 -19.82
C ALA A 228 17.92 19.29 -18.87
N ALA A 229 19.26 19.23 -18.88
CA ALA A 229 20.03 18.43 -17.94
C ALA A 229 19.98 18.99 -16.51
N GLU A 230 19.99 20.30 -16.33
CA GLU A 230 19.86 20.97 -15.03
C GLU A 230 18.46 20.79 -14.43
N LEU A 231 17.41 20.88 -15.26
CA LEU A 231 16.03 20.62 -14.83
C LEU A 231 15.85 19.17 -14.33
N ARG A 232 16.47 18.19 -15.01
CA ARG A 232 16.49 16.77 -14.58
C ARG A 232 17.22 16.59 -13.24
N ARG A 233 18.38 17.24 -13.07
CA ARG A 233 19.13 17.21 -11.79
C ARG A 233 18.34 17.87 -10.65
N SER A 234 17.66 18.99 -10.92
CA SER A 234 16.76 19.65 -9.97
C SER A 234 15.61 18.73 -9.54
N ALA A 235 14.93 18.08 -10.49
CA ALA A 235 13.80 17.18 -10.20
C ALA A 235 14.22 15.93 -9.41
N ALA A 236 15.38 15.34 -9.73
CA ALA A 236 15.94 14.22 -8.95
C ALA A 236 16.30 14.65 -7.52
N ALA A 237 16.96 15.81 -7.37
CA ALA A 237 17.31 16.37 -6.06
C ALA A 237 16.07 16.67 -5.20
N GLN A 238 15.00 17.19 -5.79
CA GLN A 238 13.71 17.36 -5.10
C GLN A 238 13.08 16.01 -4.71
N GLY A 239 13.15 14.99 -5.57
CA GLY A 239 12.66 13.64 -5.24
C GLY A 239 13.39 13.00 -4.06
N GLU A 240 14.72 13.14 -3.99
CA GLU A 240 15.52 12.71 -2.82
C GLU A 240 15.14 13.48 -1.55
N SER A 241 15.04 14.81 -1.62
CA SER A 241 14.62 15.64 -0.48
C SER A 241 13.18 15.36 -0.02
N GLN A 242 12.27 15.04 -0.95
CA GLN A 242 10.89 14.63 -0.66
C GLN A 242 10.86 13.30 0.10
N ALA A 243 11.67 12.33 -0.33
CA ALA A 243 11.80 11.05 0.34
C ALA A 243 12.42 11.20 1.75
N ALA A 244 13.45 12.04 1.88
CA ALA A 244 14.11 12.32 3.16
C ALA A 244 13.15 12.97 4.18
N LEU A 245 12.43 14.05 3.83
CA LEU A 245 11.47 14.70 4.74
C LEU A 245 10.39 13.72 5.23
N ILE A 246 9.87 12.90 4.31
CA ILE A 246 8.86 11.89 4.59
C ILE A 246 9.41 10.77 5.49
N GLN A 247 10.68 10.40 5.32
CA GLN A 247 11.35 9.44 6.20
C GLN A 247 11.50 10.02 7.61
N VAL A 248 11.91 11.29 7.79
CA VAL A 248 11.99 11.95 9.11
C VAL A 248 10.65 11.85 9.85
N PHE A 249 9.56 12.29 9.21
CA PHE A 249 8.24 12.25 9.86
C PHE A 249 7.69 10.82 10.05
N THR A 250 8.21 9.81 9.32
CA THR A 250 7.82 8.40 9.53
C THR A 250 8.59 7.78 10.70
N ASP A 251 9.91 8.00 10.78
CA ASP A 251 10.74 7.45 11.86
C ASP A 251 10.39 8.06 13.23
N PHE A 252 10.06 9.36 13.25
CA PHE A 252 9.61 10.08 14.45
C PHE A 252 8.11 9.96 14.74
N GLU A 253 7.45 8.94 14.16
CA GLU A 253 6.06 8.54 14.46
C GLU A 253 5.03 9.69 14.31
N VAL A 254 5.34 10.71 13.50
CA VAL A 254 4.42 11.79 13.10
C VAL A 254 3.48 11.30 11.99
N LEU A 255 3.97 10.39 11.13
CA LEU A 255 3.20 9.68 10.12
C LEU A 255 3.14 8.18 10.48
N PRO A 256 1.95 7.54 10.51
CA PRO A 256 0.63 8.11 10.21
C PRO A 256 -0.08 8.74 11.42
N GLU A 257 0.51 8.72 12.62
CA GLU A 257 -0.24 8.87 13.89
C GLU A 257 -0.79 10.28 14.14
N LEU A 258 -0.01 11.34 13.84
CA LEU A 258 -0.50 12.72 13.92
C LEU A 258 -1.09 13.22 12.59
N SER A 259 -0.71 12.63 11.45
CA SER A 259 -1.17 13.09 10.14
C SER A 259 -1.01 12.03 9.04
N PRO A 260 -1.90 12.01 8.02
CA PRO A 260 -1.72 11.14 6.87
C PRO A 260 -0.54 11.60 5.99
N LYS A 261 0.09 10.64 5.30
CA LYS A 261 1.27 10.86 4.45
C LYS A 261 1.05 11.88 3.31
N SER A 262 -0.20 12.08 2.88
CA SER A 262 -0.61 13.14 1.94
C SER A 262 -0.32 14.55 2.48
N THR A 263 -0.51 14.79 3.77
CA THR A 263 -0.22 16.08 4.42
C THR A 263 1.25 16.45 4.30
N ALA A 264 2.16 15.55 4.69
CA ALA A 264 3.59 15.80 4.59
C ALA A 264 4.07 15.97 3.13
N PHE A 265 3.44 15.28 2.17
CA PHE A 265 3.68 15.55 0.74
C PHE A 265 3.13 16.92 0.29
N ALA A 266 2.05 17.43 0.88
CA ALA A 266 1.58 18.80 0.63
C ALA A 266 2.54 19.84 1.24
N VAL A 267 2.98 19.65 2.49
CA VAL A 267 3.99 20.49 3.18
C VAL A 267 5.28 20.57 2.36
N PHE A 268 5.83 19.43 1.91
CA PHE A 268 7.03 19.42 1.07
C PHE A 268 6.83 20.29 -0.18
N ARG A 269 5.70 20.14 -0.88
CA ARG A 269 5.41 20.88 -2.12
C ARG A 269 5.20 22.36 -1.86
N GLU A 270 4.55 22.74 -0.77
CA GLU A 270 4.33 24.14 -0.39
C GLU A 270 5.68 24.85 -0.18
N VAL A 271 6.55 24.28 0.67
CA VAL A 271 7.84 24.91 0.98
C VAL A 271 8.83 24.81 -0.17
N ALA A 272 8.97 23.64 -0.83
CA ALA A 272 9.92 23.43 -1.94
C ALA A 272 9.58 24.19 -3.25
N ARG A 273 8.41 24.86 -3.31
CA ARG A 273 8.04 25.78 -4.40
C ARG A 273 8.62 27.18 -4.25
N THR A 274 9.13 27.53 -3.07
CA THR A 274 9.69 28.85 -2.79
C THR A 274 11.19 28.83 -3.11
N PRO A 275 11.65 29.41 -4.25
CA PRO A 275 13.05 29.26 -4.66
C PRO A 275 14.02 30.05 -3.78
N GLU A 276 13.52 31.08 -3.09
CA GLU A 276 14.28 31.93 -2.19
C GLU A 276 13.52 32.11 -0.87
N VAL A 277 14.05 31.53 0.20
CA VAL A 277 13.59 31.77 1.58
C VAL A 277 13.76 33.27 1.90
N PRO A 278 12.82 33.95 2.57
CA PRO A 278 12.98 35.34 2.99
C PRO A 278 14.26 35.58 3.79
N LEU A 279 14.87 36.76 3.67
CA LEU A 279 16.17 37.05 4.28
C LEU A 279 16.10 37.03 5.81
N GLU A 280 14.97 37.49 6.34
CA GLU A 280 14.61 37.55 7.75
C GLU A 280 14.58 36.13 8.35
N VAL A 281 13.97 35.19 7.62
CA VAL A 281 13.91 33.77 7.98
C VAL A 281 15.30 33.12 7.91
N ARG A 282 16.10 33.44 6.88
CA ARG A 282 17.50 32.98 6.79
C ARG A 282 18.33 33.49 7.97
N GLN A 283 18.19 34.75 8.36
CA GLN A 283 18.92 35.36 9.48
C GLN A 283 18.52 34.74 10.83
N GLN A 284 17.21 34.60 11.10
CA GLN A 284 16.71 34.09 12.38
C GLN A 284 16.95 32.59 12.57
N VAL A 285 16.84 31.77 11.51
CA VAL A 285 17.27 30.35 11.53
C VAL A 285 18.81 30.23 11.46
N GLY A 286 19.51 31.31 11.14
CA GLY A 286 20.97 31.39 11.09
C GLY A 286 21.61 30.67 9.91
N CYS A 287 20.88 30.51 8.80
CA CYS A 287 21.38 30.02 7.51
C CYS A 287 22.33 31.06 6.89
N THR A 288 23.62 31.02 7.24
CA THR A 288 24.66 31.95 6.77
C THR A 288 25.18 31.69 5.35
N GLU A 289 24.75 30.59 4.71
CA GLU A 289 25.22 30.24 3.37
C GLU A 289 24.60 31.14 2.28
N GLY A 290 25.32 32.19 1.90
CA GLY A 290 25.00 33.07 0.76
C GLY A 290 25.13 32.42 -0.64
N GLY A 291 25.07 31.09 -0.73
CA GLY A 291 25.18 30.36 -1.98
C GLY A 291 23.88 30.41 -2.79
N ALA A 292 23.88 31.10 -3.94
CA ALA A 292 22.72 31.29 -4.80
C ALA A 292 22.34 30.03 -5.62
N THR A 293 22.19 28.87 -4.97
CA THR A 293 21.78 27.58 -5.57
C THR A 293 20.25 27.45 -5.57
N THR A 294 19.59 28.30 -6.36
CA THR A 294 18.14 28.65 -6.42
C THR A 294 17.10 27.52 -6.62
N ARG A 295 17.46 26.24 -6.42
CA ARG A 295 16.60 25.06 -6.68
C ARG A 295 16.74 23.90 -5.68
N CYS A 296 17.45 24.07 -4.56
CA CYS A 296 17.61 23.02 -3.55
C CYS A 296 16.69 23.23 -2.34
N PHE A 297 16.09 22.14 -1.84
CA PHE A 297 15.43 22.11 -0.53
C PHE A 297 16.51 22.09 0.55
N THR A 298 16.88 23.28 1.06
CA THR A 298 17.95 23.49 2.04
C THR A 298 17.49 23.28 3.49
N TYR A 299 18.41 23.36 4.46
CA TYR A 299 18.09 23.36 5.89
C TYR A 299 16.97 24.36 6.26
N CYS A 300 17.03 25.60 5.77
CA CYS A 300 15.97 26.58 6.01
C CYS A 300 14.59 26.14 5.44
N HIS A 301 14.55 25.35 4.36
CA HIS A 301 13.28 24.76 3.88
C HIS A 301 12.81 23.60 4.78
N PHE A 302 13.73 22.77 5.28
CA PHE A 302 13.40 21.71 6.24
C PHE A 302 12.80 22.27 7.54
N VAL A 303 13.42 23.31 8.10
CA VAL A 303 12.97 23.98 9.34
C VAL A 303 11.55 24.54 9.18
N VAL A 304 11.26 25.22 8.06
CA VAL A 304 9.91 25.73 7.77
C VAL A 304 8.92 24.60 7.47
N ALA A 305 9.34 23.51 6.83
CA ALA A 305 8.50 22.33 6.66
C ALA A 305 8.14 21.66 8.00
N VAL A 306 9.00 21.68 9.00
CA VAL A 306 8.66 21.21 10.36
C VAL A 306 7.62 22.12 11.02
N ALA A 307 7.76 23.44 10.92
CA ALA A 307 6.77 24.39 11.46
C ALA A 307 5.40 24.29 10.77
N VAL A 308 5.37 24.26 9.43
CA VAL A 308 4.11 24.10 8.66
C VAL A 308 3.48 22.73 8.90
N MET A 309 4.27 21.67 9.13
CA MET A 309 3.74 20.37 9.57
C MET A 309 3.10 20.46 10.96
N ALA A 310 3.70 21.20 11.89
CA ALA A 310 3.16 21.37 13.25
C ALA A 310 1.76 22.01 13.25
N HIS A 311 1.57 23.11 12.51
CA HIS A 311 0.25 23.75 12.34
C HIS A 311 -0.78 22.91 11.56
N ARG A 312 -0.37 21.77 10.98
CA ARG A 312 -1.27 20.79 10.33
C ARG A 312 -1.52 19.55 11.18
N CYS A 313 -0.70 19.29 12.21
CA CYS A 313 -0.92 18.27 13.22
C CYS A 313 -1.73 18.80 14.42
N PHE A 314 -1.58 20.08 14.75
CA PHE A 314 -2.23 20.73 15.89
C PHE A 314 -3.01 21.97 15.42
N SER A 315 -4.20 22.17 15.97
CA SER A 315 -5.06 23.32 15.68
C SER A 315 -4.57 24.65 16.26
N ASP A 316 -3.44 24.65 16.98
CA ASP A 316 -2.88 25.84 17.61
C ASP A 316 -2.11 26.70 16.60
N GLN A 317 -2.29 28.01 16.68
CA GLN A 317 -1.48 28.97 15.92
C GLN A 317 -0.23 29.39 16.72
N GLY A 318 0.83 29.81 16.04
CA GLY A 318 2.08 30.24 16.66
C GLY A 318 2.87 29.11 17.36
N PRO A 319 3.80 29.44 18.28
CA PRO A 319 4.85 28.53 18.73
C PRO A 319 4.36 27.26 19.48
N ALA A 320 3.14 27.27 20.01
CA ALA A 320 2.60 26.15 20.78
C ALA A 320 2.48 24.86 19.97
N ALA A 321 2.06 24.94 18.70
CA ALA A 321 1.99 23.78 17.81
C ALA A 321 3.38 23.19 17.53
N LEU A 322 4.37 24.05 17.26
CA LEU A 322 5.75 23.64 17.02
C LEU A 322 6.36 22.95 18.24
N ILE A 323 6.18 23.53 19.44
CA ILE A 323 6.66 22.92 20.69
C ILE A 323 6.01 21.54 20.89
N ARG A 324 4.70 21.40 20.66
CA ARG A 324 4.00 20.10 20.72
C ARG A 324 4.53 19.08 19.71
N LEU A 325 4.90 19.50 18.49
CA LEU A 325 5.51 18.60 17.51
C LEU A 325 6.91 18.14 17.95
N LEU A 326 7.74 19.05 18.46
CA LEU A 326 9.08 18.72 18.95
C LEU A 326 9.01 17.80 20.19
N GLU A 327 8.05 18.03 21.09
CA GLU A 327 7.77 17.14 22.23
C GLU A 327 7.31 15.73 21.78
N TRP A 328 6.45 15.63 20.76
CA TRP A 328 6.05 14.34 20.18
C TRP A 328 7.25 13.60 19.56
N MET A 329 8.06 14.31 18.77
CA MET A 329 9.26 13.75 18.16
C MET A 329 10.26 13.27 19.23
N ASP A 330 10.47 14.01 20.31
CA ASP A 330 11.32 13.58 21.44
C ASP A 330 10.76 12.39 22.24
N ALA A 331 9.44 12.21 22.26
CA ALA A 331 8.77 11.07 22.90
C ALA A 331 8.73 9.81 22.02
N SER A 332 8.84 9.98 20.69
CA SER A 332 8.79 8.89 19.71
C SER A 332 10.02 7.96 19.74
N LYS A 333 9.90 6.80 19.10
CA LYS A 333 11.03 5.89 18.83
C LYS A 333 12.03 6.46 17.83
N GLY A 334 11.72 7.55 17.14
CA GLY A 334 12.53 8.16 16.09
C GLY A 334 13.94 8.51 16.51
N ARG A 335 14.16 8.92 17.76
CA ARG A 335 15.51 9.13 18.29
C ARG A 335 16.38 7.87 18.25
N VAL A 336 15.83 6.70 18.60
CA VAL A 336 16.55 5.42 18.59
C VAL A 336 16.84 5.00 17.16
N ILE A 337 15.85 5.15 16.26
CA ILE A 337 15.98 4.86 14.83
C ILE A 337 17.07 5.75 14.20
N PHE A 338 17.01 7.07 14.44
CA PHE A 338 18.00 8.05 13.96
C PHE A 338 19.42 7.72 14.46
N THR A 339 19.58 7.45 15.76
CA THR A 339 20.89 7.13 16.35
C THR A 339 21.48 5.82 15.78
N ALA A 340 20.63 4.83 15.45
CA ALA A 340 21.04 3.58 14.82
C ALA A 340 21.30 3.71 13.30
N ALA A 341 20.62 4.64 12.63
CA ALA A 341 20.78 4.90 11.20
C ALA A 341 22.00 5.77 10.88
N PHE A 342 22.30 6.77 11.73
CA PHE A 342 23.35 7.78 11.52
C PHE A 342 24.37 7.80 12.68
N PRO A 343 25.08 6.68 12.93
CA PRO A 343 26.08 6.61 13.99
C PRO A 343 27.18 7.67 13.76
N GLY A 344 27.45 8.47 14.80
CA GLY A 344 28.39 9.59 14.75
C GLY A 344 27.75 10.97 14.51
N HIS A 345 26.45 11.06 14.19
CA HIS A 345 25.73 12.34 14.19
C HIS A 345 25.14 12.68 15.57
N ALA A 346 24.94 11.68 16.45
CA ALA A 346 24.58 11.92 17.85
C ALA A 346 25.78 12.52 18.62
N PRO A 347 25.59 13.55 19.47
CA PRO A 347 26.67 14.18 20.23
C PRO A 347 27.45 13.18 21.10
N PRO A 348 28.79 13.18 21.09
CA PRO A 348 29.59 12.23 21.86
C PRO A 348 29.35 12.44 23.36
N GLY A 349 28.75 11.43 24.00
CA GLY A 349 28.37 11.45 25.42
C GLY A 349 26.85 11.50 25.69
N SER A 350 26.00 11.64 24.67
CA SER A 350 24.53 11.77 24.85
C SER A 350 23.78 10.46 25.18
N SER A 351 24.39 9.54 25.93
CA SER A 351 23.91 8.17 26.13
C SER A 351 22.70 8.04 27.07
N VAL A 352 22.37 9.07 27.86
CA VAL A 352 21.26 9.06 28.82
C VAL A 352 20.51 10.40 28.82
N SER A 353 19.17 10.35 28.79
CA SER A 353 18.21 11.41 29.14
C SER A 353 18.21 12.79 28.45
N LEU A 354 19.18 13.16 27.61
CA LEU A 354 19.09 14.45 26.86
C LEU A 354 17.82 14.49 26.01
N LYS A 355 16.92 15.47 26.20
CA LYS A 355 15.90 15.80 25.18
C LYS A 355 16.63 16.20 23.91
N LEU A 356 16.26 15.66 22.76
CA LEU A 356 16.99 15.92 21.53
C LEU A 356 16.50 17.21 20.87
N LEU A 357 15.20 17.46 20.83
CA LEU A 357 14.58 18.48 19.96
C LEU A 357 13.95 19.66 20.71
N VAL A 358 13.42 19.44 21.91
CA VAL A 358 12.84 20.52 22.73
C VAL A 358 13.98 21.33 23.38
N PRO A 359 14.08 22.66 23.14
CA PRO A 359 15.13 23.47 23.72
C PRO A 359 15.12 23.42 25.25
N GLU A 360 16.28 23.16 25.86
CA GLU A 360 16.44 23.11 27.32
C GLU A 360 16.16 24.47 27.99
N ARG A 361 16.35 25.56 27.24
CA ARG A 361 15.90 26.92 27.59
C ARG A 361 15.13 27.52 26.42
N LEU A 362 13.81 27.60 26.56
CA LEU A 362 13.00 28.54 25.79
C LEU A 362 13.25 29.96 26.30
N PRO A 363 13.14 31.00 25.44
CA PRO A 363 13.12 32.39 25.90
C PRO A 363 12.08 32.60 27.02
N GLU A 364 12.39 33.46 27.98
CA GLU A 364 11.54 33.67 29.16
C GLU A 364 10.15 34.21 28.76
N ASP A 365 10.10 35.09 27.75
CA ASP A 365 8.86 35.59 27.14
C ASP A 365 7.98 34.46 26.58
N LEU A 366 8.57 33.43 25.98
CA LEU A 366 7.87 32.28 25.40
C LEU A 366 7.49 31.22 26.44
N SER A 367 8.15 31.21 27.60
CA SER A 367 7.64 30.51 28.79
C SER A 367 6.28 31.09 29.23
N GLY A 368 5.97 32.32 28.81
CA GLY A 368 4.65 32.96 28.84
C GLY A 368 3.54 32.24 28.07
N LEU A 369 3.86 31.50 27.01
CA LEU A 369 2.89 30.89 26.08
C LEU A 369 2.68 29.38 26.26
N LEU A 370 3.52 28.70 27.07
CA LEU A 370 3.34 27.28 27.38
C LEU A 370 2.03 27.04 28.16
N PRO A 371 1.19 26.06 27.74
CA PRO A 371 0.04 25.60 28.53
C PRO A 371 0.42 25.29 29.98
N PRO A 372 -0.44 25.61 30.97
CA PRO A 372 -0.10 25.56 32.39
C PRO A 372 0.28 24.16 32.91
N GLU A 373 -0.12 23.09 32.20
CA GLU A 373 0.29 21.72 32.51
C GLU A 373 1.78 21.47 32.21
N LEU A 374 2.32 22.05 31.12
CA LEU A 374 3.74 21.90 30.77
C LEU A 374 4.64 22.65 31.76
N ARG A 375 4.23 23.85 32.21
CA ARG A 375 4.95 24.61 33.26
C ARG A 375 5.18 23.80 34.53
N ARG A 376 4.22 22.96 34.92
CA ARG A 376 4.30 22.14 36.15
C ARG A 376 5.31 20.99 36.05
N ARG A 377 5.64 20.50 34.85
CA ARG A 377 6.64 19.43 34.68
C ARG A 377 8.09 19.89 34.87
N GLY A 378 8.41 21.16 34.60
CA GLY A 378 9.77 21.67 34.72
C GLY A 378 10.26 21.79 36.18
N ALA A 379 9.40 22.30 37.07
CA ALA A 379 9.80 22.62 38.45
C ALA A 379 10.09 21.42 39.35
N ALA A 380 9.57 20.22 39.01
CA ALA A 380 9.64 19.05 39.88
C ALA A 380 10.99 18.28 39.84
N ALA A 381 11.82 18.50 38.83
CA ALA A 381 13.03 17.71 38.59
C ALA A 381 14.30 18.21 39.34
N GLY A 382 14.24 19.39 39.98
CA GLY A 382 15.42 20.09 40.49
C GLY A 382 15.80 19.87 41.96
N ALA A 383 14.98 19.16 42.76
CA ALA A 383 15.15 19.09 44.21
C ALA A 383 15.05 17.65 44.75
N GLY A 384 16.20 17.01 45.05
CA GLY A 384 16.21 15.63 45.54
C GLY A 384 17.60 15.01 45.75
N SER A 385 18.43 15.60 46.62
CA SER A 385 19.70 14.97 47.05
C SER A 385 19.97 15.16 48.54
N SER A 386 20.62 14.16 49.15
CA SER A 386 20.89 13.95 50.57
C SER A 386 19.69 13.56 51.45
N GLY A 387 19.82 12.42 52.16
CA GLY A 387 18.78 11.82 53.01
C GLY A 387 19.22 10.46 53.55
N ARG A 388 20.08 10.46 54.58
CA ARG A 388 20.88 9.28 55.01
C ARG A 388 20.45 8.75 56.38
N ARG A 389 19.84 7.56 56.42
CA ARG A 389 19.71 6.58 57.55
C ARG A 389 18.88 5.38 57.04
N GLY A 390 19.04 4.13 57.49
CA GLY A 390 19.99 3.58 58.47
C GLY A 390 19.28 2.91 59.65
N SER A 391 19.15 1.57 59.63
CA SER A 391 18.75 0.76 60.79
C SER A 391 19.24 -0.69 60.64
N GLU A 392 19.83 -1.24 61.70
CA GLU A 392 20.17 -2.66 61.84
C GLU A 392 19.05 -3.42 62.57
N ARG A 393 19.01 -4.75 62.41
CA ARG A 393 18.89 -5.82 63.45
C ARG A 393 18.17 -7.07 62.92
N ARG A 394 18.32 -8.28 63.48
CA ARG A 394 19.47 -9.00 64.09
C ARG A 394 19.04 -10.44 64.42
N ALA A 395 19.78 -11.46 63.95
CA ALA A 395 19.62 -12.89 64.31
C ALA A 395 18.26 -13.54 63.88
N SER A 396 18.02 -14.86 63.99
CA SER A 396 18.76 -15.95 64.67
C SER A 396 18.49 -17.37 64.12
N SER A 397 19.55 -18.20 64.00
CA SER A 397 19.59 -19.68 64.22
C SER A 397 18.69 -20.62 63.37
N ALA A 398 18.91 -21.95 63.23
CA ALA A 398 19.84 -22.91 63.85
C ALA A 398 20.16 -24.13 62.93
N SER A 399 21.10 -25.00 63.36
CA SER A 399 21.27 -26.48 63.13
C SER A 399 21.04 -27.12 61.72
N ALA A 400 21.88 -27.98 61.10
CA ALA A 400 23.09 -28.78 61.42
C ALA A 400 22.93 -30.31 61.63
N SER A 401 23.32 -31.10 60.62
CA SER A 401 23.73 -32.53 60.60
C SER A 401 24.49 -32.76 59.25
N LYS A 402 25.62 -33.48 59.07
CA LYS A 402 26.10 -34.83 59.46
C LYS A 402 25.20 -35.97 58.96
N ALA A 403 25.65 -36.97 58.18
CA ALA A 403 26.94 -37.26 57.51
C ALA A 403 26.66 -38.28 56.33
N SER A 404 27.54 -39.09 55.72
CA SER A 404 28.96 -39.47 55.92
C SER A 404 29.53 -40.30 54.74
N ASP A 405 30.74 -39.98 54.28
CA ASP A 405 31.83 -40.91 53.86
C ASP A 405 31.68 -41.72 52.52
N PRO A 406 32.65 -42.55 52.05
CA PRO A 406 33.56 -42.09 51.00
C PRO A 406 33.78 -43.04 49.80
N GLY A 407 34.48 -42.56 48.76
CA GLY A 407 35.03 -43.38 47.69
C GLY A 407 35.83 -42.54 46.67
N GLY A 408 37.12 -42.78 46.52
CA GLY A 408 38.00 -42.00 45.66
C GLY A 408 38.86 -42.86 44.72
N VAL A 409 39.09 -42.36 43.51
CA VAL A 409 40.15 -42.83 42.60
C VAL A 409 40.83 -41.61 41.98
N THR A 410 42.14 -41.47 42.18
CA THR A 410 42.98 -40.44 41.57
C THR A 410 43.65 -40.99 40.32
N VAL A 411 43.49 -40.32 39.17
CA VAL A 411 44.36 -40.53 38.01
C VAL A 411 44.89 -39.17 37.55
N SER A 412 46.20 -38.97 37.71
CA SER A 412 46.92 -37.77 37.28
C SER A 412 47.60 -38.01 35.93
N VAL A 413 47.30 -37.19 34.92
CA VAL A 413 48.12 -37.09 33.71
C VAL A 413 48.45 -35.63 33.44
N SER A 414 49.70 -35.27 33.67
CA SER A 414 50.32 -34.00 33.30
C SER A 414 50.91 -34.06 31.90
N VAL A 415 50.76 -33.03 31.06
CA VAL A 415 51.74 -32.65 30.02
C VAL A 415 51.68 -31.13 29.75
N SER A 416 52.85 -30.50 29.80
CA SER A 416 53.33 -29.27 29.14
C SER A 416 52.39 -28.09 28.81
N SER A 417 52.70 -26.94 29.40
CA SER A 417 52.62 -25.64 28.70
C SER A 417 53.80 -25.48 27.71
N PRO A 418 53.68 -24.57 26.74
CA PRO A 418 54.71 -23.55 26.59
C PRO A 418 54.12 -22.12 26.63
N ALA A 419 54.86 -21.18 27.21
CA ALA A 419 54.48 -19.77 27.28
C ALA A 419 55.36 -18.90 26.36
N VAL A 420 54.75 -18.04 25.53
CA VAL A 420 55.45 -16.95 24.82
C VAL A 420 54.52 -15.72 24.62
N SER A 421 55.01 -14.55 25.03
CA SER A 421 54.62 -13.18 24.63
C SER A 421 53.19 -12.65 24.92
N ALA A 422 53.12 -11.36 25.27
CA ALA A 422 51.92 -10.64 25.67
C ALA A 422 51.40 -9.65 24.60
N HIS A 423 50.41 -8.83 25.00
CA HIS A 423 49.91 -7.61 24.33
C HIS A 423 49.02 -7.74 23.08
N ARG A 424 47.71 -7.95 23.34
CA ARG A 424 46.69 -6.91 23.06
C ARG A 424 45.45 -7.08 23.94
N ARG A 425 45.00 -6.01 24.63
CA ARG A 425 43.67 -5.96 25.25
C ARG A 425 42.68 -5.42 24.21
N GLY A 426 41.58 -6.15 23.97
CA GLY A 426 40.53 -5.72 23.03
C GLY A 426 39.28 -6.60 23.06
N SER A 427 38.23 -6.11 23.72
CA SER A 427 36.80 -6.42 23.53
C SER A 427 36.41 -7.86 23.10
N SER A 428 36.59 -8.83 23.99
CA SER A 428 36.22 -10.25 23.79
C SER A 428 34.72 -10.55 24.01
N ALA A 429 33.81 -9.75 23.43
CA ALA A 429 32.36 -9.83 23.68
C ALA A 429 31.52 -10.40 22.51
N SER A 430 32.13 -10.70 21.36
CA SER A 430 31.40 -11.05 20.12
C SER A 430 31.49 -12.52 19.68
N SER A 431 32.32 -13.35 20.32
CA SER A 431 32.60 -14.73 19.86
C SER A 431 31.42 -15.70 20.01
N PHE A 432 30.65 -15.59 21.12
CA PHE A 432 29.55 -16.52 21.43
C PHE A 432 28.47 -16.61 20.34
N GLY A 433 28.17 -15.50 19.66
CA GLY A 433 27.13 -15.48 18.62
C GLY A 433 27.47 -16.31 17.37
N ILE A 434 28.77 -16.51 17.06
CA ILE A 434 29.19 -17.21 15.85
C ILE A 434 29.03 -18.72 16.00
N SER A 435 29.39 -19.28 17.17
CA SER A 435 29.26 -20.71 17.47
C SER A 435 27.79 -21.16 17.41
N ALA A 436 26.89 -20.41 18.03
CA ALA A 436 25.45 -20.71 18.02
C ALA A 436 24.85 -20.70 16.60
N ALA A 437 25.31 -19.79 15.73
CA ALA A 437 24.85 -19.69 14.35
C ALA A 437 25.40 -20.82 13.45
N LEU A 438 26.65 -21.24 13.65
CA LEU A 438 27.23 -22.39 12.94
C LEU A 438 26.47 -23.69 13.27
N ALA A 439 26.21 -23.95 14.55
CA ALA A 439 25.44 -25.12 14.98
C ALA A 439 23.98 -25.11 14.45
N SER A 440 23.37 -23.93 14.24
CA SER A 440 22.06 -23.85 13.54
C SER A 440 22.16 -24.17 12.05
N ALA A 441 23.27 -23.79 11.40
CA ALA A 441 23.47 -24.07 9.98
C ALA A 441 23.76 -25.56 9.72
N GLU A 442 24.51 -26.22 10.61
CA GLU A 442 24.76 -27.65 10.60
C GLU A 442 23.48 -28.45 10.85
N ALA A 443 22.75 -28.15 11.93
CA ALA A 443 21.47 -28.79 12.22
C ALA A 443 20.44 -28.60 11.10
N ALA A 444 20.41 -27.43 10.45
CA ALA A 444 19.54 -27.16 9.29
C ALA A 444 19.94 -27.93 8.01
N ALA A 445 21.22 -28.30 7.86
CA ALA A 445 21.70 -29.11 6.74
C ALA A 445 21.48 -30.62 6.96
N ALA A 446 21.50 -31.08 8.22
CA ALA A 446 21.33 -32.47 8.63
C ALA A 446 19.86 -32.86 8.94
N LEU A 447 18.86 -32.13 8.42
CA LEU A 447 17.45 -32.43 8.65
C LEU A 447 16.95 -33.60 7.79
N PRO A 448 16.13 -34.52 8.33
CA PRO A 448 15.40 -35.51 7.54
C PRO A 448 14.49 -34.87 6.48
N ASP A 449 14.39 -35.49 5.30
CA ASP A 449 13.53 -35.00 4.19
C ASP A 449 12.03 -34.92 4.55
N SER A 450 11.58 -35.66 5.56
CA SER A 450 10.24 -35.51 6.15
C SER A 450 10.08 -34.14 6.82
N ALA A 451 10.97 -33.81 7.76
CA ALA A 451 11.01 -32.53 8.47
C ALA A 451 11.24 -31.37 7.48
N ARG A 452 12.18 -31.50 6.54
CA ARG A 452 12.45 -30.45 5.53
C ARG A 452 11.23 -30.16 4.67
N ARG A 453 10.48 -31.18 4.22
CA ARG A 453 9.21 -30.98 3.48
C ARG A 453 8.14 -30.29 4.33
N GLN A 454 7.98 -30.66 5.60
CA GLN A 454 7.04 -29.98 6.51
C GLN A 454 7.39 -28.48 6.68
N LEU A 455 8.67 -28.13 6.84
CA LEU A 455 9.11 -26.74 6.94
C LEU A 455 8.93 -25.96 5.63
N LEU A 456 9.17 -26.58 4.47
CA LEU A 456 8.91 -25.99 3.15
C LEU A 456 7.42 -25.69 2.96
N GLN A 457 6.54 -26.62 3.36
CA GLN A 457 5.09 -26.48 3.31
C GLN A 457 4.60 -25.32 4.19
N THR A 458 5.12 -25.21 5.42
CA THR A 458 4.84 -24.08 6.33
C THR A 458 5.32 -22.76 5.73
N PHE A 459 6.58 -22.69 5.26
CA PHE A 459 7.14 -21.49 4.64
C PHE A 459 6.30 -21.03 3.45
N GLY A 460 5.95 -21.96 2.54
CA GLY A 460 5.10 -21.67 1.38
C GLY A 460 3.72 -21.12 1.75
N HIS A 461 3.12 -21.59 2.86
CA HIS A 461 1.87 -21.04 3.38
C HIS A 461 2.04 -19.58 3.83
N TYR A 462 3.00 -19.28 4.71
CA TYR A 462 3.17 -17.95 5.28
C TYR A 462 3.76 -16.93 4.28
N ALA A 463 4.63 -17.37 3.37
CA ALA A 463 5.11 -16.56 2.27
C ALA A 463 3.96 -16.12 1.35
N ALA A 464 3.01 -17.01 1.02
CA ALA A 464 1.84 -16.68 0.18
C ALA A 464 0.80 -15.73 0.83
N LEU A 465 0.94 -15.35 2.11
CA LEU A 465 0.01 -14.42 2.76
C LEU A 465 0.14 -12.99 2.21
N GLY A 466 -0.98 -12.35 1.86
CA GLY A 466 -1.06 -10.97 1.35
C GLY A 466 -0.57 -10.77 -0.11
N ASP A 467 0.31 -11.64 -0.59
CA ASP A 467 0.71 -11.74 -1.99
C ASP A 467 0.94 -13.22 -2.35
N PRO A 468 0.06 -13.86 -3.14
CA PRO A 468 0.17 -15.27 -3.52
C PRO A 468 1.25 -15.55 -4.58
N LEU A 469 1.90 -14.52 -5.14
CA LEU A 469 3.04 -14.65 -6.05
C LEU A 469 4.38 -14.65 -5.30
N ASN A 470 4.51 -13.87 -4.22
CA ASN A 470 5.74 -13.78 -3.42
C ASN A 470 5.89 -14.97 -2.45
N ARG A 471 6.08 -16.17 -3.01
CA ARG A 471 6.35 -17.41 -2.27
C ARG A 471 7.83 -17.63 -1.94
N THR A 472 8.76 -16.88 -2.54
CA THR A 472 10.21 -17.06 -2.35
C THR A 472 10.75 -16.40 -1.07
N THR A 473 9.99 -15.47 -0.47
CA THR A 473 10.47 -14.71 0.70
C THR A 473 9.39 -14.45 1.76
N LEU A 474 9.86 -14.29 2.99
CA LEU A 474 9.04 -14.11 4.18
C LEU A 474 9.54 -12.86 4.94
N THR A 475 8.63 -11.99 5.38
CA THR A 475 8.96 -10.75 6.10
C THR A 475 8.85 -10.95 7.61
N SER A 476 9.49 -10.13 8.47
CA SER A 476 9.40 -10.38 9.93
C SER A 476 7.95 -10.32 10.45
N MET A 477 7.08 -9.50 9.85
CA MET A 477 5.63 -9.53 10.12
C MET A 477 4.97 -10.89 9.80
N LYS A 478 5.36 -11.55 8.70
CA LYS A 478 4.91 -12.92 8.37
C LYS A 478 5.53 -13.95 9.32
N PHE A 479 6.77 -13.76 9.77
CA PHE A 479 7.45 -14.65 10.71
C PHE A 479 6.83 -14.57 12.11
N ASN A 480 6.63 -13.36 12.63
CA ASN A 480 5.92 -13.13 13.89
C ASN A 480 4.46 -13.58 13.84
N ARG A 481 3.81 -13.56 12.66
CA ARG A 481 2.49 -14.19 12.47
C ARG A 481 2.59 -15.71 12.62
N PHE A 482 3.52 -16.37 11.91
CA PHE A 482 3.80 -17.80 12.06
C PHE A 482 4.08 -18.19 13.52
N LEU A 483 4.93 -17.44 14.23
CA LEU A 483 5.27 -17.73 15.62
C LEU A 483 4.03 -17.58 16.54
N ARG A 484 3.19 -16.55 16.36
CA ARG A 484 1.93 -16.41 17.11
C ARG A 484 0.95 -17.56 16.82
N ASP A 485 0.76 -17.91 15.54
CA ASP A 485 -0.12 -19.00 15.13
C ASP A 485 0.33 -20.36 15.67
N SER A 486 1.65 -20.54 15.82
CA SER A 486 2.30 -21.71 16.46
C SER A 486 2.22 -21.73 17.99
N GLY A 487 1.71 -20.67 18.63
CA GLY A 487 1.71 -20.53 20.09
C GLY A 487 3.09 -20.19 20.70
N LEU A 488 4.05 -19.74 19.88
CA LEU A 488 5.42 -19.42 20.30
C LEU A 488 5.56 -17.97 20.80
N LEU A 489 4.70 -17.06 20.33
CA LEU A 489 4.62 -15.66 20.76
C LEU A 489 3.24 -15.33 21.32
N SER A 490 3.19 -14.42 22.31
CA SER A 490 1.94 -13.79 22.80
C SER A 490 1.12 -13.21 21.64
N SER A 491 -0.18 -13.52 21.62
CA SER A 491 -1.16 -12.95 20.67
C SER A 491 -1.73 -11.60 21.15
N GLU A 492 -0.88 -10.80 21.79
CA GLU A 492 -1.23 -9.62 22.59
C GLU A 492 -1.84 -8.44 21.79
N ALA A 493 -1.74 -8.48 20.47
CA ALA A 493 -2.17 -7.45 19.54
C ALA A 493 -3.70 -7.23 19.41
N GLN A 494 -4.51 -7.68 20.38
CA GLN A 494 -5.98 -7.51 20.40
C GLN A 494 -6.57 -7.15 21.77
N GLY A 495 -5.75 -6.92 22.80
CA GLY A 495 -6.22 -6.24 24.02
C GLY A 495 -6.20 -4.72 23.83
N PRO A 496 -7.24 -3.97 24.22
CA PRO A 496 -7.10 -2.53 24.40
C PRO A 496 -6.13 -2.29 25.57
N VAL A 497 -5.00 -1.63 25.33
CA VAL A 497 -4.01 -1.31 26.37
C VAL A 497 -4.59 -0.20 27.25
N SER A 498 -5.42 -0.60 28.21
CA SER A 498 -6.04 0.30 29.17
C SER A 498 -5.00 0.76 30.18
N PHE A 499 -4.32 1.87 29.87
CA PHE A 499 -3.55 2.62 30.86
C PHE A 499 -4.52 3.15 31.93
N GLY A 500 -4.56 2.46 33.07
CA GLY A 500 -5.50 2.67 34.17
C GLY A 500 -5.31 3.98 34.95
N PHE A 501 -5.38 5.13 34.28
CA PHE A 501 -5.50 6.44 34.93
C PHE A 501 -6.93 6.71 35.38
N ALA A 502 -7.35 6.02 36.44
CA ALA A 502 -8.55 6.39 37.20
C ALA A 502 -8.13 7.25 38.42
N PRO A 503 -8.64 8.49 38.57
CA PRO A 503 -8.36 9.31 39.75
C PRO A 503 -9.16 8.84 40.98
N ASP A 504 -8.58 8.95 42.18
CA ASP A 504 -9.18 8.53 43.45
C ASP A 504 -10.45 9.31 43.84
N GLY A 505 -11.60 8.85 43.34
CA GLY A 505 -12.92 9.41 43.60
C GLY A 505 -13.58 8.87 44.88
N ARG A 506 -13.22 9.40 46.06
CA ARG A 506 -13.92 9.09 47.33
C ARG A 506 -15.44 9.35 47.23
N ARG A 507 -16.27 8.33 47.48
CA ARG A 507 -17.53 8.46 48.24
C ARG A 507 -17.92 7.14 48.91
N ARG A 508 -18.77 7.22 49.94
CA ARG A 508 -19.11 6.14 50.88
C ARG A 508 -20.56 5.65 50.69
N SER A 509 -20.78 4.34 50.86
CA SER A 509 -22.03 3.72 51.40
C SER A 509 -23.33 3.91 50.58
N LEU A 510 -24.28 2.97 50.44
CA LEU A 510 -24.79 1.91 51.32
C LEU A 510 -25.34 0.68 50.54
N ALA A 511 -25.86 -0.29 51.28
CA ALA A 511 -26.90 -1.30 50.97
C ALA A 511 -28.07 -0.84 50.03
N SER A 512 -28.89 -1.71 49.40
CA SER A 512 -28.90 -3.20 49.24
C SER A 512 -30.01 -3.69 48.26
N THR A 513 -29.91 -4.97 47.84
CA THR A 513 -31.01 -5.88 47.41
C THR A 513 -31.81 -5.60 46.10
N PRO A 514 -32.50 -6.61 45.50
CA PRO A 514 -33.04 -6.53 44.13
C PRO A 514 -34.57 -6.67 43.97
N SER A 515 -35.10 -6.06 42.90
CA SER A 515 -36.31 -6.46 42.14
C SER A 515 -36.29 -5.70 40.80
N ALA A 516 -36.47 -6.27 39.60
CA ALA A 516 -37.46 -7.20 39.04
C ALA A 516 -38.54 -6.50 38.18
N SER A 517 -38.64 -6.96 36.93
CA SER A 517 -39.84 -7.00 36.08
C SER A 517 -40.20 -5.86 35.09
N LEU A 518 -40.93 -6.31 34.05
CA LEU A 518 -41.88 -5.61 33.16
C LEU A 518 -41.43 -4.68 31.99
N THR A 519 -41.33 -5.33 30.81
CA THR A 519 -42.12 -5.07 29.58
C THR A 519 -41.81 -3.94 28.59
N GLN A 520 -42.09 -4.28 27.31
CA GLN A 520 -42.21 -3.43 26.11
C GLN A 520 -40.89 -2.81 25.59
N ARG A 521 -40.73 -2.54 24.27
CA ARG A 521 -41.71 -2.53 23.17
C ARG A 521 -41.09 -3.04 21.85
N ARG A 522 -41.89 -3.72 21.00
CA ARG A 522 -41.50 -4.05 19.61
C ARG A 522 -41.20 -2.79 18.79
N ARG A 523 -40.22 -2.86 17.89
CA ARG A 523 -40.32 -2.31 16.52
C ARG A 523 -39.39 -3.07 15.56
N SER A 524 -39.80 -3.15 14.30
CA SER A 524 -39.16 -3.97 13.27
C SER A 524 -38.69 -3.12 12.09
N GLY A 525 -37.59 -3.51 11.47
CA GLY A 525 -37.07 -3.02 10.18
C GLY A 525 -35.87 -3.91 9.82
N SER A 526 -35.91 -4.79 8.82
CA SER A 526 -36.25 -4.60 7.40
C SER A 526 -35.18 -3.79 6.66
N THR A 527 -34.23 -4.51 6.06
CA THR A 527 -33.19 -4.00 5.16
C THR A 527 -33.26 -4.78 3.87
N GLY A 528 -33.83 -4.17 2.82
CA GLY A 528 -33.93 -4.79 1.50
C GLY A 528 -32.63 -4.68 0.71
N ASN A 529 -32.21 -5.78 0.07
CA ASN A 529 -31.13 -5.76 -0.91
C ASN A 529 -31.68 -5.47 -2.31
N LEU A 530 -31.07 -4.51 -3.01
CA LEU A 530 -31.05 -4.43 -4.47
C LEU A 530 -29.57 -4.23 -4.86
N ALA A 531 -28.91 -5.16 -5.55
CA ALA A 531 -29.16 -5.58 -6.93
C ALA A 531 -28.91 -4.42 -7.91
N ASN A 532 -27.73 -4.43 -8.53
CA ASN A 532 -27.31 -3.45 -9.52
C ASN A 532 -26.79 -4.20 -10.75
N LEU A 533 -27.40 -3.97 -11.92
CA LEU A 533 -27.06 -4.66 -13.18
C LEU A 533 -26.07 -3.84 -14.00
N SER A 534 -25.17 -4.51 -14.72
CA SER A 534 -24.38 -3.89 -15.80
C SER A 534 -23.95 -4.94 -16.82
N VAL A 535 -24.14 -4.61 -18.10
CA VAL A 535 -23.81 -5.44 -19.28
C VAL A 535 -22.37 -5.11 -19.73
N PRO A 536 -21.57 -6.07 -20.24
CA PRO A 536 -20.13 -5.89 -20.40
C PRO A 536 -19.69 -5.36 -21.77
N ASN A 537 -18.52 -4.71 -21.82
CA ASN A 537 -17.52 -4.69 -22.90
C ASN A 537 -16.48 -3.57 -22.65
N LEU A 538 -15.27 -3.57 -23.22
CA LEU A 538 -14.29 -4.63 -23.54
C LEU A 538 -12.96 -3.90 -23.90
N GLY A 539 -11.84 -4.63 -24.01
CA GLY A 539 -10.69 -4.17 -24.82
C GLY A 539 -9.72 -3.18 -24.16
N SER A 540 -8.61 -3.71 -23.65
CA SER A 540 -7.38 -2.95 -23.35
C SER A 540 -6.43 -2.95 -24.56
N SER A 541 -5.26 -2.27 -24.48
CA SER A 541 -3.97 -2.99 -24.42
C SER A 541 -2.73 -2.07 -24.52
N THR A 542 -1.56 -2.56 -24.96
CA THR A 542 -0.22 -2.03 -24.60
C THR A 542 0.80 -2.09 -25.75
N SER A 543 2.03 -1.60 -25.51
CA SER A 543 3.19 -2.00 -26.33
C SER A 543 4.47 -2.12 -25.48
N SER A 544 5.38 -3.01 -25.89
CA SER A 544 6.70 -3.20 -25.27
C SER A 544 7.74 -3.56 -26.35
N ARG A 545 8.99 -3.14 -26.17
CA ARG A 545 10.08 -3.28 -27.16
C ARG A 545 11.21 -4.19 -26.66
N GLN A 546 11.68 -5.09 -27.53
CA GLN A 546 12.96 -5.84 -27.60
C GLN A 546 12.66 -7.25 -28.15
N GLY A 547 13.49 -7.89 -29.00
CA GLY A 547 14.73 -7.43 -29.65
C GLY A 547 15.86 -8.46 -29.51
N LEU A 548 16.10 -9.27 -30.55
CA LEU A 548 17.18 -10.26 -30.59
C LEU A 548 17.82 -10.36 -31.99
N ASN A 549 19.11 -10.72 -32.01
CA ASN A 549 19.93 -10.87 -33.22
C ASN A 549 20.08 -12.36 -33.60
N ARG A 550 20.24 -12.68 -34.88
CA ARG A 550 21.11 -13.80 -35.29
C ARG A 550 21.68 -13.66 -36.71
N SER A 551 22.74 -14.44 -36.96
CA SER A 551 23.68 -14.35 -38.09
C SER A 551 23.09 -14.69 -39.45
N GLU A 552 23.76 -14.17 -40.48
CA GLU A 552 23.63 -14.53 -41.90
C GLU A 552 24.22 -15.92 -42.20
N THR A 553 23.68 -16.57 -43.24
CA THR A 553 24.42 -17.44 -44.19
C THR A 553 23.72 -17.39 -45.56
N VAL A 554 24.44 -17.75 -46.64
CA VAL A 554 24.07 -17.47 -48.03
C VAL A 554 23.34 -18.63 -48.71
N GLY A 555 22.31 -18.34 -49.50
CA GLY A 555 21.68 -19.28 -50.44
C GLY A 555 20.64 -18.59 -51.33
N ALA A 556 20.82 -18.59 -52.65
CA ALA A 556 19.96 -17.87 -53.58
C ALA A 556 19.31 -18.79 -54.62
N VAL A 557 18.06 -18.51 -54.97
CA VAL A 557 17.47 -18.77 -56.31
C VAL A 557 16.32 -17.77 -56.52
N ARG A 558 16.17 -17.26 -57.75
CA ARG A 558 15.08 -16.34 -58.13
C ARG A 558 13.87 -17.11 -58.65
N LYS A 559 12.66 -16.67 -58.29
CA LYS A 559 11.55 -16.63 -59.25
C LYS A 559 10.56 -15.51 -58.91
N SER A 560 10.26 -14.69 -59.91
CA SER A 560 9.37 -13.52 -59.80
C SER A 560 8.10 -13.74 -60.61
N VAL A 561 6.95 -13.47 -60.02
CA VAL A 561 5.66 -13.32 -60.72
C VAL A 561 5.00 -12.04 -60.16
N ALA A 562 4.37 -11.25 -61.02
CA ALA A 562 3.75 -9.97 -60.67
C ALA A 562 2.23 -10.08 -60.66
N GLY A 563 1.56 -9.34 -59.77
CA GLY A 563 0.10 -9.29 -59.62
C GLY A 563 -0.30 -8.16 -58.67
N PRO A 564 -1.48 -7.54 -58.85
CA PRO A 564 -1.68 -6.13 -58.48
C PRO A 564 -2.10 -5.88 -57.03
N ARG A 565 -1.69 -4.73 -56.48
CA ARG A 565 -2.18 -4.20 -55.20
C ARG A 565 -3.51 -3.47 -55.39
N GLY A 566 -4.61 -4.11 -55.03
CA GLY A 566 -5.84 -3.41 -54.65
C GLY A 566 -5.74 -2.90 -53.20
N SER A 567 -6.30 -1.72 -52.92
CA SER A 567 -6.28 -1.11 -51.58
C SER A 567 -7.63 -1.26 -50.89
N ILE A 568 -7.70 -2.08 -49.85
CA ILE A 568 -8.81 -2.11 -48.87
C ILE A 568 -8.19 -2.19 -47.46
N SER A 569 -8.81 -1.51 -46.50
CA SER A 569 -8.32 -1.33 -45.13
C SER A 569 -8.30 -2.63 -44.32
N GLY A 570 -7.11 -3.06 -43.92
CA GLY A 570 -6.95 -4.11 -42.91
C GLY A 570 -7.14 -3.57 -41.49
N LEU A 571 -7.95 -4.26 -40.69
CA LEU A 571 -7.83 -4.19 -39.23
C LEU A 571 -6.62 -5.04 -38.82
N ASP A 572 -5.85 -4.60 -37.84
CA ASP A 572 -4.85 -5.45 -37.20
C ASP A 572 -4.75 -5.15 -35.69
N THR A 573 -4.70 -6.19 -34.87
CA THR A 573 -4.87 -6.11 -33.40
C THR A 573 -3.63 -6.61 -32.66
N ALA A 574 -3.09 -5.82 -31.73
CA ALA A 574 -1.91 -6.15 -30.91
C ALA A 574 -1.95 -5.41 -29.54
N PRO A 575 -1.10 -5.71 -28.54
CA PRO A 575 -1.40 -6.71 -27.51
C PRO A 575 -1.18 -6.24 -26.04
N GLN A 576 -1.66 -6.99 -25.03
CA GLN A 576 -1.69 -6.55 -23.61
C GLN A 576 -0.54 -7.09 -22.73
N LYS A 577 -0.12 -6.30 -21.72
CA LYS A 577 0.74 -6.71 -20.59
C LYS A 577 0.27 -6.13 -19.23
N ARG A 578 0.60 -6.81 -18.12
CA ARG A 578 0.07 -6.62 -16.74
C ARG A 578 1.05 -5.92 -15.76
N GLN A 579 0.52 -5.24 -14.74
CA GLN A 579 1.08 -5.03 -13.38
C GLN A 579 -0.12 -4.96 -12.40
N SER A 580 -0.22 -5.79 -11.35
CA SER A 580 0.46 -5.79 -10.03
C SER A 580 -0.17 -4.84 -8.99
N LEU A 581 -0.75 -5.42 -7.92
CA LEU A 581 -1.41 -4.75 -6.79
C LEU A 581 -1.10 -5.51 -5.48
N SER A 582 -0.94 -4.80 -4.36
CA SER A 582 -0.67 -5.38 -3.03
C SER A 582 -1.94 -5.46 -2.16
N PHE A 583 -2.16 -6.56 -1.45
CA PHE A 583 -3.39 -6.82 -0.68
C PHE A 583 -3.13 -6.99 0.83
N THR A 584 -3.95 -6.37 1.68
CA THR A 584 -3.92 -6.53 3.14
C THR A 584 -5.05 -7.44 3.62
N VAL A 585 -4.71 -8.60 4.19
CA VAL A 585 -5.69 -9.59 4.67
C VAL A 585 -6.14 -9.24 6.09
N SER A 586 -7.43 -8.91 6.27
CA SER A 586 -8.05 -8.89 7.59
C SER A 586 -8.47 -10.30 8.02
N GLY A 587 -8.15 -10.68 9.26
CA GLY A 587 -8.59 -11.96 9.82
C GLY A 587 -10.08 -11.96 10.15
N ALA A 588 -10.79 -13.01 9.77
CA ALA A 588 -12.23 -13.15 10.05
C ALA A 588 -12.48 -13.32 11.56
N ARG A 589 -13.45 -12.56 12.10
CA ARG A 589 -13.79 -12.55 13.53
C ARG A 589 -14.97 -13.48 13.81
N ALA A 590 -14.69 -14.74 14.14
CA ALA A 590 -15.72 -15.66 14.64
C ALA A 590 -16.17 -15.23 16.05
N ILE A 591 -17.48 -15.10 16.26
CA ILE A 591 -18.09 -14.89 17.58
C ILE A 591 -18.60 -16.25 18.05
N CYS A 592 -17.96 -16.85 19.05
CA CYS A 592 -18.23 -18.21 19.49
C CYS A 592 -18.81 -18.25 20.91
N SER A 593 -19.86 -19.05 21.10
CA SER A 593 -20.45 -19.36 22.40
C SER A 593 -19.51 -20.20 23.27
N PRO A 594 -19.60 -20.11 24.61
CA PRO A 594 -18.83 -20.98 25.52
C PRO A 594 -19.31 -22.43 25.40
N GLY A 595 -18.39 -23.36 25.10
CA GLY A 595 -18.66 -24.81 25.09
C GLY A 595 -18.01 -25.59 23.95
N VAL A 596 -17.64 -24.94 22.84
CA VAL A 596 -16.97 -25.61 21.70
C VAL A 596 -15.45 -25.53 21.86
N SER A 597 -14.77 -26.67 21.71
CA SER A 597 -13.30 -26.76 21.69
C SER A 597 -12.70 -25.81 20.65
N ARG A 598 -11.67 -25.05 21.03
CA ARG A 598 -11.06 -24.03 20.16
C ARG A 598 -10.27 -24.66 19.00
N THR A 599 -10.95 -24.90 17.88
CA THR A 599 -10.36 -25.31 16.59
C THR A 599 -9.78 -24.12 15.79
N GLY A 600 -9.47 -23.01 16.46
CA GLY A 600 -8.96 -21.78 15.83
C GLY A 600 -7.53 -21.45 16.25
N LEU A 601 -6.80 -20.76 15.36
CA LEU A 601 -5.51 -20.16 15.69
C LEU A 601 -5.68 -19.00 16.69
N PRO A 602 -4.72 -18.75 17.60
CA PRO A 602 -3.42 -19.44 17.75
C PRO A 602 -3.53 -20.81 18.41
N ARG A 603 -2.72 -21.78 17.97
CA ARG A 603 -2.66 -23.10 18.62
C ARG A 603 -1.78 -23.02 19.87
N GLN A 604 -2.36 -23.18 21.05
CA GLN A 604 -1.59 -23.31 22.30
C GLN A 604 -0.89 -24.69 22.34
N VAL A 605 0.35 -24.74 21.85
CA VAL A 605 1.25 -25.91 21.99
C VAL A 605 2.03 -25.85 23.31
N PHE A 606 2.22 -24.64 23.83
CA PHE A 606 2.87 -24.33 25.11
C PHE A 606 1.84 -23.68 26.04
N ALA A 607 1.99 -23.86 27.35
CA ALA A 607 1.09 -23.26 28.34
C ALA A 607 1.23 -21.72 28.32
N ASP A 608 2.48 -21.26 28.42
CA ASP A 608 2.91 -19.88 28.23
C ASP A 608 3.76 -19.76 26.95
N PRO A 609 3.72 -18.64 26.22
CA PRO A 609 4.51 -18.46 25.00
C PRO A 609 6.01 -18.37 25.34
N PRO A 610 6.85 -19.29 24.84
CA PRO A 610 8.26 -19.42 25.25
C PRO A 610 9.21 -18.38 24.62
N LEU A 611 8.72 -17.47 23.78
CA LEU A 611 9.50 -16.38 23.19
C LEU A 611 8.80 -15.03 23.38
N THR A 612 9.59 -13.97 23.62
CA THR A 612 9.12 -12.59 23.49
C THR A 612 9.16 -12.14 22.03
N GLN A 613 8.38 -11.11 21.66
CA GLN A 613 8.42 -10.57 20.29
C GLN A 613 9.83 -10.08 19.90
N VAL A 614 10.57 -9.52 20.85
CA VAL A 614 11.96 -9.06 20.63
C VAL A 614 12.86 -10.22 20.22
N GLU A 615 12.69 -11.40 20.83
CA GLU A 615 13.43 -12.60 20.45
C GLU A 615 13.01 -13.14 19.08
N GLY A 616 11.72 -13.08 18.74
CA GLY A 616 11.22 -13.42 17.40
C GLY A 616 11.85 -12.57 16.29
N ASP A 617 11.90 -11.25 16.47
CA ASP A 617 12.57 -10.33 15.54
C ASP A 617 14.11 -10.49 15.55
N LEU A 618 14.73 -10.81 16.69
CA LEU A 618 16.17 -11.12 16.76
C LEU A 618 16.53 -12.40 16.00
N VAL A 619 15.75 -13.48 16.17
CA VAL A 619 15.90 -14.73 15.41
C VAL A 619 15.77 -14.46 13.91
N PHE A 620 14.79 -13.65 13.50
CA PHE A 620 14.63 -13.25 12.10
C PHE A 620 15.89 -12.54 11.57
N ILE A 621 16.37 -11.50 12.27
CA ILE A 621 17.54 -10.72 11.85
C ILE A 621 18.82 -11.57 11.81
N GLN A 622 19.02 -12.46 12.78
CA GLN A 622 20.17 -13.38 12.83
C GLN A 622 20.15 -14.36 11.67
N ALA A 623 18.99 -14.98 11.39
CA ALA A 623 18.84 -15.98 10.35
C ALA A 623 19.03 -15.44 8.93
N VAL A 624 18.52 -14.22 8.63
CA VAL A 624 18.72 -13.61 7.31
C VAL A 624 20.18 -13.16 7.12
N ARG A 625 20.81 -12.55 8.13
CA ARG A 625 22.25 -12.20 8.07
C ARG A 625 23.14 -13.43 7.88
N ALA A 626 22.80 -14.55 8.52
CA ALA A 626 23.53 -15.81 8.33
C ALA A 626 23.38 -16.37 6.91
N ALA A 627 22.23 -16.18 6.25
CA ALA A 627 22.05 -16.54 4.85
C ALA A 627 22.82 -15.59 3.91
N GLU A 628 22.72 -14.28 4.11
CA GLU A 628 23.47 -13.25 3.37
C GLU A 628 25.00 -13.52 3.44
N ALA A 629 25.52 -13.90 4.62
CA ALA A 629 26.92 -14.24 4.81
C ALA A 629 27.36 -15.46 3.98
N VAL A 630 26.58 -16.55 3.97
CA VAL A 630 26.89 -17.78 3.21
C VAL A 630 26.83 -17.54 1.69
N SER A 631 25.94 -16.65 1.20
CA SER A 631 25.96 -16.25 -0.21
C SER A 631 27.19 -15.41 -0.58
N SER A 632 27.76 -14.65 0.36
CA SER A 632 28.86 -13.71 0.09
C SER A 632 30.23 -14.35 -0.16
N THR A 633 30.44 -15.61 0.22
CA THR A 633 31.73 -16.31 0.10
C THR A 633 31.93 -17.04 -1.23
N GLY A 634 30.88 -17.25 -2.04
CA GLY A 634 30.96 -18.06 -3.25
C GLY A 634 31.59 -17.38 -4.48
N ASP A 635 31.39 -16.07 -4.64
CA ASP A 635 31.46 -15.43 -5.98
C ASP A 635 32.48 -14.27 -6.10
N GLN A 636 33.37 -14.07 -5.11
CA GLN A 636 34.25 -12.91 -5.04
C GLN A 636 35.40 -12.86 -6.09
N ARG A 637 35.40 -13.75 -7.11
CA ARG A 637 36.55 -13.94 -8.02
C ARG A 637 36.50 -13.16 -9.34
N ARG A 638 35.49 -12.31 -9.58
CA ARG A 638 35.50 -11.30 -10.65
C ARG A 638 35.01 -9.94 -10.12
N GLY A 639 35.89 -8.94 -10.18
CA GLY A 639 35.67 -7.65 -9.55
C GLY A 639 34.53 -6.83 -10.18
N SER A 640 33.40 -6.75 -9.48
CA SER A 640 32.33 -5.78 -9.75
C SER A 640 32.41 -4.64 -8.73
N THR A 641 32.24 -3.40 -9.17
CA THR A 641 32.41 -2.20 -8.34
C THR A 641 31.30 -2.08 -7.28
N ALA A 642 31.67 -1.86 -6.03
CA ALA A 642 30.76 -1.87 -4.88
C ALA A 642 29.73 -0.71 -4.90
N SER A 643 28.54 -0.98 -5.40
CA SER A 643 27.37 -0.09 -5.38
C SER A 643 26.65 -0.09 -4.03
N SER A 644 27.34 0.33 -2.97
CA SER A 644 26.74 0.55 -1.66
C SER A 644 25.69 1.66 -1.70
N GLY A 645 24.48 1.41 -1.18
CA GLY A 645 23.44 2.44 -1.08
C GLY A 645 22.03 1.98 -0.72
N SER A 646 21.61 0.78 -1.14
CA SER A 646 20.29 0.24 -0.82
C SER A 646 20.39 -1.00 0.06
N ARG A 647 20.18 -0.83 1.37
CA ARG A 647 19.80 -1.94 2.26
C ARG A 647 18.34 -2.29 1.95
N ALA A 648 18.13 -3.10 0.92
CA ALA A 648 16.84 -3.74 0.68
C ALA A 648 16.38 -4.42 1.99
N ARG A 649 15.10 -4.25 2.35
CA ARG A 649 14.56 -4.75 3.63
C ARG A 649 14.78 -6.26 3.69
N SER A 650 15.72 -6.74 4.52
CA SER A 650 16.19 -8.13 4.48
C SER A 650 15.03 -9.13 4.56
N HIS A 651 14.81 -9.82 3.44
CA HIS A 651 13.72 -10.76 3.21
C HIS A 651 14.22 -12.17 3.54
N MET A 652 13.49 -12.92 4.38
CA MET A 652 13.88 -14.27 4.78
C MET A 652 13.59 -15.27 3.66
N SER A 653 14.65 -15.89 3.13
CA SER A 653 14.58 -17.02 2.21
C SER A 653 14.18 -18.33 2.94
N VAL A 654 13.93 -19.39 2.19
CA VAL A 654 13.71 -20.76 2.70
C VAL A 654 14.84 -21.18 3.65
N GLU A 655 16.10 -21.08 3.22
CA GLU A 655 17.27 -21.50 4.01
C GLU A 655 17.51 -20.61 5.25
N ALA A 656 17.09 -19.34 5.19
CA ALA A 656 17.04 -18.50 6.39
C ALA A 656 15.92 -18.95 7.35
N PHE A 657 14.72 -19.27 6.84
CA PHE A 657 13.62 -19.80 7.65
C PHE A 657 13.99 -21.13 8.32
N VAL A 658 14.58 -22.09 7.60
CA VAL A 658 14.99 -23.38 8.19
C VAL A 658 16.03 -23.16 9.31
N ARG A 659 17.00 -22.25 9.15
CA ARG A 659 17.93 -21.88 10.25
C ARG A 659 17.23 -21.16 11.42
N ALA A 660 16.23 -20.32 11.14
CA ALA A 660 15.43 -19.66 12.17
C ALA A 660 14.63 -20.68 12.99
N ILE A 661 14.01 -21.67 12.34
CA ILE A 661 13.33 -22.77 13.01
C ILE A 661 14.32 -23.65 13.78
N ALA A 662 15.51 -23.91 13.24
CA ALA A 662 16.54 -24.64 13.97
C ALA A 662 16.98 -23.92 15.26
N ASP A 663 17.10 -22.59 15.24
CA ASP A 663 17.40 -21.83 16.45
C ASP A 663 16.22 -21.80 17.44
N VAL A 664 14.98 -21.58 16.97
CA VAL A 664 13.77 -21.64 17.81
C VAL A 664 13.61 -23.01 18.47
N ALA A 665 13.82 -24.09 17.73
CA ALA A 665 13.71 -25.46 18.25
C ALA A 665 14.66 -25.69 19.43
N ARG A 666 15.93 -25.27 19.34
CA ARG A 666 16.91 -25.37 20.43
C ARG A 666 16.57 -24.52 21.66
N ARG A 667 15.83 -23.42 21.50
CA ARG A 667 15.39 -22.55 22.60
C ARG A 667 14.14 -23.06 23.32
N VAL A 668 13.32 -23.86 22.63
CA VAL A 668 11.93 -24.16 23.02
C VAL A 668 11.67 -25.65 23.28
N MET A 669 12.46 -26.56 22.73
CA MET A 669 12.38 -27.99 23.08
C MET A 669 13.10 -28.28 24.41
N PRO A 670 12.76 -29.39 25.10
CA PRO A 670 13.41 -29.78 26.35
C PRO A 670 14.94 -29.97 26.20
N PRO A 671 15.73 -29.73 27.26
CA PRO A 671 17.18 -29.94 27.23
C PRO A 671 17.59 -31.41 27.09
N GLU A 672 16.64 -32.34 27.13
CA GLU A 672 16.79 -33.78 26.88
C GLU A 672 17.06 -34.10 25.39
N CYS A 673 16.78 -33.16 24.47
CA CYS A 673 17.09 -33.33 23.05
C CYS A 673 18.61 -33.30 22.81
N VAL A 674 19.24 -34.48 22.85
CA VAL A 674 20.72 -34.69 22.80
C VAL A 674 21.42 -34.02 21.61
N SER A 675 20.73 -33.81 20.49
CA SER A 675 21.28 -33.13 19.31
C SER A 675 20.39 -31.99 18.81
N GLY A 676 21.00 -31.04 18.11
CA GLY A 676 20.27 -29.98 17.41
C GLY A 676 19.30 -30.51 16.35
N THR A 677 19.60 -31.65 15.72
CA THR A 677 18.70 -32.30 14.75
C THR A 677 17.47 -32.89 15.43
N GLN A 678 17.65 -33.58 16.57
CA GLN A 678 16.56 -34.14 17.37
C GLN A 678 15.61 -33.03 17.83
N ALA A 679 16.15 -31.89 18.30
CA ALA A 679 15.33 -30.74 18.67
C ALA A 679 14.47 -30.21 17.51
N VAL A 680 14.97 -30.17 16.27
CA VAL A 680 14.16 -29.75 15.11
C VAL A 680 13.13 -30.81 14.73
N GLU A 681 13.44 -32.10 14.85
CA GLU A 681 12.46 -33.17 14.59
C GLU A 681 11.34 -33.17 15.63
N ASP A 682 11.66 -33.07 16.92
CA ASP A 682 10.67 -32.93 18.00
C ASP A 682 9.82 -31.66 17.85
N PHE A 683 10.43 -30.54 17.50
CA PHE A 683 9.71 -29.31 17.16
C PHE A 683 8.81 -29.49 15.93
N CYS A 684 9.27 -30.22 14.91
CA CYS A 684 8.45 -30.53 13.75
C CYS A 684 7.23 -31.37 14.13
N GLN A 685 7.38 -32.43 14.91
CA GLN A 685 6.27 -33.30 15.31
C GLN A 685 5.29 -32.60 16.27
N ARG A 686 5.78 -31.82 17.25
CA ARG A 686 4.94 -31.17 18.27
C ARG A 686 4.28 -29.90 17.76
N VAL A 687 5.01 -29.04 17.05
CA VAL A 687 4.58 -27.71 16.62
C VAL A 687 4.14 -27.71 15.16
N ILE A 688 5.03 -28.06 14.23
CA ILE A 688 4.83 -27.84 12.79
C ILE A 688 3.79 -28.78 12.18
N VAL A 689 3.87 -30.10 12.41
CA VAL A 689 2.96 -31.07 11.79
C VAL A 689 1.50 -30.76 12.12
N PRO A 690 1.10 -30.49 13.37
CA PRO A 690 -0.31 -30.21 13.67
C PRO A 690 -0.69 -28.73 13.42
N LEU A 691 0.27 -27.81 13.33
CA LEU A 691 0.03 -26.49 12.75
C LEU A 691 -0.28 -26.61 11.25
N ASN A 692 0.51 -27.39 10.51
CA ASN A 692 0.28 -27.68 9.10
C ASN A 692 -1.05 -28.42 8.93
N GLN A 693 -1.41 -29.38 9.79
CA GLN A 693 -2.75 -29.98 9.79
C GLN A 693 -3.83 -28.91 9.95
N LEU A 694 -3.76 -28.03 10.96
CA LEU A 694 -4.77 -26.98 11.17
C LEU A 694 -4.85 -25.96 10.03
N LEU A 695 -3.70 -25.50 9.52
CA LEU A 695 -3.60 -24.61 8.35
C LEU A 695 -4.09 -25.27 7.06
N MET A 696 -3.87 -26.58 6.93
CA MET A 696 -4.32 -27.39 5.81
C MET A 696 -5.80 -27.74 5.94
N SER A 697 -6.38 -28.01 7.11
CA SER A 697 -7.80 -28.39 7.26
C SER A 697 -8.72 -27.43 6.49
N SER A 698 -8.52 -26.12 6.62
CA SER A 698 -9.27 -25.07 5.89
C SER A 698 -9.02 -24.99 4.36
N ARG A 699 -8.19 -25.87 3.81
CA ARG A 699 -7.87 -26.01 2.38
C ARG A 699 -8.14 -27.44 1.90
N SER A 700 -7.60 -28.42 2.61
CA SER A 700 -7.81 -29.84 2.42
C SER A 700 -9.28 -30.21 2.57
N GLU A 701 -10.09 -29.53 3.37
CA GLU A 701 -11.54 -29.74 3.35
C GLU A 701 -12.13 -29.50 1.95
N VAL A 702 -11.73 -28.43 1.25
CA VAL A 702 -12.19 -28.13 -0.12
C VAL A 702 -11.59 -29.11 -1.15
N ILE A 703 -10.33 -29.52 -0.97
CA ILE A 703 -9.67 -30.51 -1.83
C ILE A 703 -10.27 -31.90 -1.63
N SER A 704 -10.46 -32.34 -0.39
CA SER A 704 -11.07 -33.63 0.00
C SER A 704 -12.51 -33.69 -0.46
N GLN A 705 -13.33 -32.65 -0.27
CA GLN A 705 -14.67 -32.57 -0.87
C GLN A 705 -14.61 -32.73 -2.40
N ALA A 706 -13.65 -32.10 -3.08
CA ALA A 706 -13.49 -32.28 -4.53
C ALA A 706 -12.97 -33.68 -4.93
N LEU A 707 -12.17 -34.36 -4.09
CA LEU A 707 -11.71 -35.73 -4.31
C LEU A 707 -12.81 -36.78 -4.02
N GLU A 708 -13.60 -36.57 -2.96
CA GLU A 708 -14.82 -37.33 -2.66
C GLU A 708 -15.81 -37.22 -3.81
N LEU A 709 -15.93 -36.03 -4.41
CA LEU A 709 -16.69 -35.84 -5.64
C LEU A 709 -16.08 -36.54 -6.85
N ILE A 710 -14.75 -36.63 -7.03
CA ILE A 710 -14.15 -37.47 -8.09
C ILE A 710 -14.46 -38.95 -7.89
N ALA A 711 -14.55 -39.40 -6.63
CA ALA A 711 -14.87 -40.78 -6.27
C ALA A 711 -16.37 -41.14 -6.44
N ASP A 712 -17.27 -40.16 -6.57
CA ASP A 712 -18.68 -40.41 -6.88
C ASP A 712 -18.80 -41.05 -8.29
N PRO A 713 -19.44 -42.24 -8.42
CA PRO A 713 -19.60 -42.90 -9.71
C PRO A 713 -20.30 -42.05 -10.79
N ASN A 714 -21.19 -41.13 -10.42
CA ASN A 714 -21.90 -40.25 -11.35
C ASN A 714 -20.98 -39.14 -11.86
N MET A 715 -20.19 -38.53 -10.97
CA MET A 715 -19.18 -37.55 -11.34
C MET A 715 -18.07 -38.20 -12.19
N SER A 716 -17.62 -39.39 -11.80
CA SER A 716 -16.63 -40.17 -12.55
C SER A 716 -17.10 -40.47 -13.98
N ARG A 717 -18.39 -40.83 -14.16
CA ARG A 717 -19.02 -40.96 -15.49
C ARG A 717 -19.07 -39.63 -16.25
N LEU A 718 -19.44 -38.53 -15.59
CA LEU A 718 -19.53 -37.20 -16.21
C LEU A 718 -18.15 -36.69 -16.68
N LEU A 719 -17.12 -36.82 -15.85
CA LEU A 719 -15.73 -36.49 -16.17
C LEU A 719 -15.19 -37.40 -17.27
N SER A 720 -15.47 -38.71 -17.23
CA SER A 720 -15.08 -39.67 -18.26
C SER A 720 -15.70 -39.34 -19.63
N ALA A 721 -17.00 -39.04 -19.68
CA ALA A 721 -17.67 -38.60 -20.90
C ALA A 721 -17.07 -37.29 -21.45
N CYS A 722 -16.75 -36.34 -20.57
CA CYS A 722 -16.16 -35.06 -20.96
C CYS A 722 -14.63 -35.12 -21.21
N LYS A 723 -13.96 -36.25 -20.94
CA LYS A 723 -12.49 -36.36 -20.86
C LYS A 723 -11.78 -35.89 -22.13
N VAL A 724 -12.23 -36.29 -23.31
CA VAL A 724 -11.63 -35.88 -24.60
C VAL A 724 -11.70 -34.36 -24.79
N GLY A 725 -12.76 -33.72 -24.30
CA GLY A 725 -12.90 -32.27 -24.28
C GLY A 725 -11.96 -31.59 -23.29
N LEU A 726 -11.84 -32.15 -22.08
CA LEU A 726 -10.90 -31.67 -21.06
C LEU A 726 -9.44 -31.83 -21.52
N GLU A 727 -9.11 -32.90 -22.25
CA GLU A 727 -7.80 -33.11 -22.88
C GLU A 727 -7.53 -32.06 -23.97
N LYS A 728 -8.50 -31.75 -24.84
CA LYS A 728 -8.39 -30.66 -25.82
C LYS A 728 -8.17 -29.30 -25.14
N ILE A 729 -8.92 -28.98 -24.09
CA ILE A 729 -8.72 -27.78 -23.26
C ILE A 729 -7.31 -27.78 -22.67
N PHE A 730 -6.90 -28.88 -22.04
CA PHE A 730 -5.60 -29.00 -21.39
C PHE A 730 -4.44 -28.79 -22.38
N GLN A 731 -4.49 -29.39 -23.56
CA GLN A 731 -3.49 -29.24 -24.62
C GLN A 731 -3.39 -27.79 -25.12
N VAL A 732 -4.51 -27.11 -25.35
CA VAL A 732 -4.53 -25.72 -25.88
C VAL A 732 -3.91 -24.69 -24.92
N TYR A 733 -4.01 -24.89 -23.60
CA TYR A 733 -3.37 -23.99 -22.61
C TYR A 733 -2.07 -24.56 -22.00
N THR A 734 -1.60 -25.73 -22.44
CA THR A 734 -0.33 -26.30 -22.00
C THR A 734 0.84 -25.34 -22.26
N ALA A 735 1.80 -25.28 -21.34
CA ALA A 735 3.05 -24.59 -21.59
C ALA A 735 3.89 -25.40 -22.59
N ASP A 736 4.12 -24.86 -23.80
CA ASP A 736 4.89 -25.53 -24.86
C ASP A 736 6.36 -25.67 -24.45
N VAL A 737 6.69 -26.83 -23.90
CA VAL A 737 8.03 -27.25 -23.48
C VAL A 737 8.28 -28.62 -24.08
N GLN A 738 8.83 -28.64 -25.29
CA GLN A 738 8.96 -29.80 -26.20
C GLN A 738 9.68 -31.05 -25.67
N LEU A 739 10.13 -31.06 -24.41
CA LEU A 739 10.83 -32.16 -23.72
C LEU A 739 10.25 -32.50 -22.33
N ARG A 740 9.12 -31.90 -21.92
CA ARG A 740 8.43 -32.22 -20.65
C ARG A 740 7.05 -32.82 -20.91
N ARG A 741 6.48 -33.45 -19.87
CA ARG A 741 5.05 -33.79 -19.87
C ARG A 741 4.22 -32.51 -19.99
N PRO A 742 3.09 -32.53 -20.72
CA PRO A 742 2.22 -31.37 -20.84
C PRO A 742 1.68 -30.99 -19.46
N HIS A 743 1.80 -29.72 -19.11
CA HIS A 743 1.39 -29.16 -17.83
C HIS A 743 0.84 -27.75 -18.00
N TRP A 744 0.01 -27.34 -17.05
CA TRP A 744 -0.39 -25.96 -16.86
C TRP A 744 0.47 -25.29 -15.81
N ASN A 745 0.70 -23.99 -15.98
CA ASN A 745 1.18 -23.11 -14.94
C ASN A 745 0.10 -22.07 -14.58
N SER A 746 0.36 -21.21 -13.60
CA SER A 746 -0.63 -20.21 -13.16
C SER A 746 -1.07 -19.22 -14.27
N ASP A 747 -0.24 -18.97 -15.29
CA ASP A 747 -0.61 -18.17 -16.46
C ASP A 747 -1.42 -18.96 -17.50
N SER A 748 -1.26 -20.29 -17.59
CA SER A 748 -2.17 -21.17 -18.33
C SER A 748 -3.57 -21.15 -17.73
N MET A 749 -3.68 -21.37 -16.41
CA MET A 749 -4.96 -21.29 -15.69
C MET A 749 -5.59 -19.88 -15.81
N SER A 750 -4.78 -18.82 -15.71
CA SER A 750 -5.26 -17.44 -15.88
C SER A 750 -5.82 -17.16 -17.29
N ARG A 751 -5.23 -17.76 -18.34
CA ARG A 751 -5.72 -17.65 -19.71
C ARG A 751 -6.99 -18.46 -19.92
N PHE A 752 -7.02 -19.72 -19.49
CA PHE A 752 -8.25 -20.54 -19.48
C PHE A 752 -9.42 -19.81 -18.80
N ALA A 753 -9.20 -19.25 -17.61
CA ALA A 753 -10.25 -18.54 -16.88
C ALA A 753 -10.70 -17.22 -17.55
N ALA A 754 -9.86 -16.59 -18.37
CA ALA A 754 -10.25 -15.40 -19.14
C ALA A 754 -11.00 -15.78 -20.42
N ASP A 755 -10.47 -16.74 -21.18
CA ASP A 755 -11.00 -17.20 -22.47
C ASP A 755 -12.40 -17.84 -22.33
N PHE A 756 -12.72 -18.40 -21.15
CA PHE A 756 -14.05 -18.93 -20.80
C PHE A 756 -14.89 -18.02 -19.86
N ASP A 757 -14.49 -16.76 -19.65
CA ASP A 757 -15.15 -15.78 -18.76
C ASP A 757 -15.35 -16.24 -17.29
N LEU A 758 -14.59 -17.22 -16.81
CA LEU A 758 -14.66 -17.67 -15.41
C LEU A 758 -14.27 -16.53 -14.43
N LEU A 759 -13.52 -15.53 -14.90
CA LEU A 759 -13.14 -14.33 -14.15
C LEU A 759 -14.32 -13.43 -13.73
N SER A 760 -15.49 -13.53 -14.38
CA SER A 760 -16.68 -12.74 -14.00
C SER A 760 -17.39 -13.31 -12.76
N GLU A 761 -17.24 -14.62 -12.49
CA GLU A 761 -17.82 -15.31 -11.33
C GLU A 761 -16.78 -15.60 -10.23
N VAL A 762 -15.55 -15.97 -10.62
CA VAL A 762 -14.47 -16.35 -9.71
C VAL A 762 -13.28 -15.40 -9.89
N SER A 763 -13.04 -14.54 -8.90
CA SER A 763 -11.95 -13.57 -8.96
C SER A 763 -10.55 -14.25 -8.97
N HIS A 764 -9.56 -13.52 -9.50
CA HIS A 764 -8.22 -14.04 -9.77
C HIS A 764 -7.52 -14.65 -8.55
N LEU A 765 -7.72 -14.11 -7.34
CA LEU A 765 -7.10 -14.61 -6.11
C LEU A 765 -7.63 -16.02 -5.73
N PRO A 766 -8.96 -16.26 -5.66
CA PRO A 766 -9.54 -17.60 -5.63
C PRO A 766 -9.04 -18.58 -6.70
N LEU A 767 -8.97 -18.19 -7.99
CA LEU A 767 -8.50 -19.09 -9.06
C LEU A 767 -7.02 -19.47 -8.91
N GLN A 768 -6.18 -18.48 -8.60
CA GLN A 768 -4.77 -18.70 -8.32
C GLN A 768 -4.57 -19.60 -7.09
N ARG A 769 -5.44 -19.48 -6.07
CA ARG A 769 -5.43 -20.38 -4.92
C ARG A 769 -5.87 -21.80 -5.28
N ILE A 770 -6.93 -21.97 -6.10
CA ILE A 770 -7.35 -23.30 -6.58
C ILE A 770 -6.20 -23.96 -7.35
N PHE A 771 -5.59 -23.28 -8.32
CA PHE A 771 -4.40 -23.79 -9.03
C PHE A 771 -3.28 -24.21 -8.07
N GLN A 772 -2.94 -23.35 -7.11
CA GLN A 772 -1.88 -23.62 -6.14
C GLN A 772 -2.19 -24.78 -5.19
N ASP A 773 -3.44 -24.92 -4.76
CA ASP A 773 -3.91 -26.00 -3.89
C ASP A 773 -3.98 -27.34 -4.68
N CYS A 774 -4.33 -27.32 -5.98
CA CYS A 774 -4.28 -28.50 -6.88
C CYS A 774 -2.85 -28.95 -7.23
N SER A 775 -1.96 -28.05 -7.68
CA SER A 775 -0.55 -28.40 -7.92
C SER A 775 0.12 -28.96 -6.67
N HIS A 776 -0.17 -28.38 -5.49
CA HIS A 776 0.39 -28.88 -4.23
C HIS A 776 -0.12 -30.28 -3.90
N HIS A 777 -1.39 -30.58 -4.17
CA HIS A 777 -1.92 -31.94 -4.04
C HIS A 777 -1.16 -32.93 -4.94
N GLU A 778 -0.94 -32.59 -6.22
CA GLU A 778 -0.17 -33.44 -7.14
C GLU A 778 1.29 -33.62 -6.69
N SER A 779 1.98 -32.58 -6.21
CA SER A 779 3.32 -32.71 -5.59
C SER A 779 3.34 -33.62 -4.36
N CYS A 780 2.20 -33.80 -3.67
CA CYS A 780 2.08 -34.67 -2.50
C CYS A 780 1.69 -36.11 -2.84
N THR A 781 0.88 -36.35 -3.88
CA THR A 781 0.48 -37.72 -4.27
C THR A 781 1.42 -38.36 -5.28
N ASN A 782 1.99 -37.57 -6.19
CA ASN A 782 2.71 -38.06 -7.36
C ASN A 782 4.21 -37.81 -7.20
N ALA A 783 4.99 -38.88 -6.99
CA ALA A 783 6.44 -38.85 -6.70
C ALA A 783 7.35 -38.36 -7.86
N GLY A 784 6.82 -37.53 -8.76
CA GLY A 784 7.52 -36.90 -9.88
C GLY A 784 6.78 -35.69 -10.46
N ALA A 785 5.80 -35.12 -9.76
CA ALA A 785 5.24 -33.82 -10.09
C ALA A 785 6.23 -32.69 -9.69
N VAL A 786 6.21 -31.58 -10.43
CA VAL A 786 7.09 -30.43 -10.21
C VAL A 786 6.27 -29.30 -9.57
N ASP A 787 6.77 -28.72 -8.48
CA ASP A 787 6.07 -27.64 -7.77
C ASP A 787 5.74 -26.45 -8.70
N GLY A 788 4.43 -26.20 -8.85
CA GLY A 788 3.91 -25.12 -9.70
C GLY A 788 3.60 -25.51 -11.15
N GLU A 789 3.83 -26.77 -11.53
CA GLU A 789 3.20 -27.42 -12.68
C GLU A 789 1.87 -28.08 -12.22
N MET A 790 0.90 -28.21 -13.12
CA MET A 790 -0.39 -28.89 -12.86
C MET A 790 -0.74 -29.81 -14.03
N SER A 791 -1.11 -31.06 -13.75
CA SER A 791 -1.46 -32.06 -14.78
C SER A 791 -2.94 -32.02 -15.18
N LEU A 792 -3.35 -32.94 -16.06
CA LEU A 792 -4.74 -33.12 -16.46
C LEU A 792 -5.65 -33.51 -15.29
N ASP A 793 -5.12 -34.25 -14.32
CA ASP A 793 -5.89 -34.69 -13.14
C ASP A 793 -6.06 -33.53 -12.15
N GLY A 794 -5.00 -32.73 -11.95
CA GLY A 794 -5.06 -31.42 -11.29
C GLY A 794 -6.03 -30.45 -11.96
N LEU A 795 -6.17 -30.46 -13.30
CA LEU A 795 -7.19 -29.69 -14.00
C LEU A 795 -8.62 -30.18 -13.68
N GLN A 796 -8.87 -31.48 -13.67
CA GLN A 796 -10.18 -32.04 -13.29
C GLN A 796 -10.56 -31.63 -11.86
N LEU A 797 -9.63 -31.76 -10.92
CA LEU A 797 -9.78 -31.31 -9.53
C LEU A 797 -10.04 -29.79 -9.44
N ALA A 798 -9.29 -28.98 -10.20
CA ALA A 798 -9.47 -27.54 -10.22
C ALA A 798 -10.83 -27.11 -10.80
N ILE A 799 -11.32 -27.79 -11.83
CA ILE A 799 -12.64 -27.58 -12.44
C ILE A 799 -13.76 -27.87 -11.43
N LEU A 800 -13.64 -28.94 -10.63
CA LEU A 800 -14.56 -29.23 -9.54
C LEU A 800 -14.57 -28.14 -8.48
N MET A 801 -13.38 -27.70 -8.03
CA MET A 801 -13.24 -26.61 -7.06
C MET A 801 -13.76 -25.27 -7.61
N ILE A 802 -13.73 -25.04 -8.93
CA ILE A 802 -14.38 -23.90 -9.59
C ILE A 802 -15.90 -24.08 -9.56
N ALA A 803 -16.45 -25.21 -10.00
CA ALA A 803 -17.89 -25.46 -10.09
C ALA A 803 -18.61 -25.36 -8.73
N GLN A 804 -18.00 -25.88 -7.65
CA GLN A 804 -18.57 -25.74 -6.30
C GLN A 804 -18.50 -24.30 -5.79
N LYS A 805 -17.61 -23.47 -6.34
CA LYS A 805 -17.36 -22.08 -5.93
C LYS A 805 -18.15 -21.02 -6.72
N THR A 806 -18.39 -21.25 -8.00
CA THR A 806 -19.32 -20.45 -8.82
C THR A 806 -20.76 -20.59 -8.33
N HIS A 807 -21.13 -21.80 -7.90
CA HIS A 807 -22.53 -22.15 -7.61
C HIS A 807 -22.82 -22.38 -6.11
N THR A 808 -21.93 -22.00 -5.19
CA THR A 808 -22.14 -22.17 -3.73
C THR A 808 -23.43 -21.52 -3.24
N SER A 809 -23.82 -20.38 -3.82
CA SER A 809 -25.06 -19.65 -3.48
C SER A 809 -26.34 -20.38 -3.88
N GLN A 810 -26.26 -21.39 -4.76
CA GLN A 810 -27.38 -22.26 -5.11
C GLN A 810 -27.44 -23.43 -4.12
N ALA A 811 -28.01 -23.16 -2.95
CA ALA A 811 -28.09 -24.11 -1.83
C ALA A 811 -28.89 -25.41 -2.13
N THR A 812 -29.54 -25.50 -3.30
CA THR A 812 -30.39 -26.63 -3.72
C THR A 812 -29.83 -27.44 -4.89
N SER A 813 -28.78 -26.98 -5.60
CA SER A 813 -28.22 -27.73 -6.72
C SER A 813 -27.25 -28.82 -6.26
N ALA A 814 -27.35 -29.99 -6.88
CA ALA A 814 -26.48 -31.12 -6.55
C ALA A 814 -25.04 -30.87 -7.06
N PRO A 815 -24.00 -31.46 -6.42
CA PRO A 815 -22.61 -31.17 -6.78
C PRO A 815 -22.25 -31.50 -8.24
N ASP A 816 -22.87 -32.54 -8.81
CA ASP A 816 -22.77 -32.94 -10.21
C ASP A 816 -23.54 -32.01 -11.16
N GLU A 817 -24.75 -31.56 -10.77
CA GLU A 817 -25.52 -30.55 -11.51
C GLU A 817 -24.69 -29.26 -11.67
N ARG A 818 -23.98 -28.84 -10.63
CA ARG A 818 -23.07 -27.66 -10.68
C ARG A 818 -21.92 -27.83 -11.68
N VAL A 819 -21.36 -29.03 -11.81
CA VAL A 819 -20.31 -29.33 -12.80
C VAL A 819 -20.91 -29.39 -14.21
N ALA A 820 -22.09 -30.00 -14.37
CA ALA A 820 -22.80 -30.01 -15.65
C ALA A 820 -23.18 -28.59 -16.12
N ILE A 821 -23.58 -27.69 -15.21
CA ILE A 821 -23.81 -26.26 -15.49
C ILE A 821 -22.51 -25.58 -15.95
N LEU A 822 -21.39 -25.79 -15.24
CA LEU A 822 -20.09 -25.24 -15.66
C LEU A 822 -19.68 -25.75 -17.05
N PHE A 823 -19.79 -27.06 -17.30
CA PHE A 823 -19.52 -27.65 -18.62
C PHE A 823 -20.44 -27.13 -19.72
N GLN A 824 -21.71 -26.89 -19.42
CA GLN A 824 -22.64 -26.23 -20.36
C GLN A 824 -22.18 -24.79 -20.65
N ARG A 825 -21.72 -24.04 -19.66
CA ARG A 825 -21.14 -22.69 -19.85
C ARG A 825 -19.87 -22.73 -20.69
N LEU A 826 -18.93 -23.65 -20.43
CA LEU A 826 -17.71 -23.83 -21.22
C LEU A 826 -18.03 -24.15 -22.69
N ASN A 827 -19.01 -25.04 -22.95
CA ASN A 827 -19.52 -25.31 -24.29
C ASN A 827 -20.08 -24.05 -24.96
N THR A 828 -20.95 -23.31 -24.27
CA THR A 828 -21.57 -22.09 -24.80
C THR A 828 -20.53 -21.04 -25.19
N MET A 829 -19.50 -20.83 -24.35
CA MET A 829 -18.40 -19.90 -24.65
C MET A 829 -17.55 -20.36 -25.83
N ALA A 830 -17.21 -21.66 -25.92
CA ALA A 830 -16.45 -22.22 -27.04
C ALA A 830 -17.21 -22.09 -28.38
N SER A 831 -18.53 -22.28 -28.38
CA SER A 831 -19.38 -22.08 -29.56
C SER A 831 -19.61 -20.60 -29.90
N ALA A 832 -19.79 -19.74 -28.90
CA ALA A 832 -20.03 -18.31 -29.12
C ALA A 832 -18.79 -17.59 -29.67
N GLY A 833 -17.60 -17.89 -29.14
CA GLY A 833 -16.32 -17.38 -29.65
C GLY A 833 -15.81 -18.10 -30.90
N SER A 834 -16.72 -18.54 -31.79
CA SER A 834 -16.46 -19.42 -32.94
C SER A 834 -15.23 -19.04 -33.76
N ALA A 835 -15.06 -17.75 -34.07
CA ALA A 835 -13.95 -17.23 -34.88
C ALA A 835 -12.54 -17.42 -34.26
N VAL A 836 -12.45 -17.64 -32.95
CA VAL A 836 -11.18 -17.80 -32.21
C VAL A 836 -11.02 -19.22 -31.66
N PHE A 837 -12.09 -19.82 -31.13
CA PHE A 837 -12.02 -21.12 -30.45
C PHE A 837 -12.32 -22.33 -31.34
N GLY A 838 -13.20 -22.20 -32.34
CA GLY A 838 -13.56 -23.28 -33.25
C GLY A 838 -12.33 -23.93 -33.91
N PRO A 839 -11.45 -23.15 -34.56
CA PRO A 839 -10.20 -23.64 -35.14
C PRO A 839 -9.22 -24.21 -34.11
N ARG A 840 -9.14 -23.63 -32.90
CA ARG A 840 -8.21 -24.07 -31.84
C ARG A 840 -8.56 -25.45 -31.26
N PHE A 841 -9.84 -25.76 -31.12
CA PHE A 841 -10.32 -27.04 -30.56
C PHE A 841 -10.71 -28.07 -31.64
N GLY A 842 -10.61 -27.71 -32.92
CA GLY A 842 -10.99 -28.56 -34.05
C GLY A 842 -12.49 -28.87 -34.10
N LEU A 843 -13.34 -27.97 -33.61
CA LEU A 843 -14.79 -28.19 -33.51
C LEU A 843 -15.49 -27.61 -34.73
N GLN A 844 -16.04 -28.48 -35.59
CA GLN A 844 -16.88 -28.06 -36.72
C GLN A 844 -18.39 -28.19 -36.46
N SER A 845 -18.80 -28.99 -35.47
CA SER A 845 -20.22 -29.22 -35.14
C SER A 845 -20.46 -29.80 -33.74
N GLU A 846 -19.52 -30.57 -33.19
CA GLU A 846 -19.65 -31.21 -31.88
C GLU A 846 -19.42 -30.23 -30.70
N PRO A 847 -20.10 -30.43 -29.56
CA PRO A 847 -19.80 -29.70 -28.33
C PRO A 847 -18.40 -30.07 -27.82
N LEU A 848 -17.69 -29.11 -27.22
CA LEU A 848 -16.36 -29.33 -26.64
C LEU A 848 -16.38 -30.40 -25.53
N LEU A 849 -17.42 -30.40 -24.70
CA LEU A 849 -17.63 -31.29 -23.57
C LEU A 849 -18.99 -32.00 -23.76
N PRO A 850 -19.04 -33.24 -24.28
CA PRO A 850 -20.30 -33.93 -24.56
C PRO A 850 -21.00 -34.35 -23.26
N LEU A 851 -22.02 -33.59 -22.86
CA LEU A 851 -22.80 -33.85 -21.66
C LEU A 851 -23.78 -35.03 -21.84
N PRO A 852 -23.87 -35.96 -20.87
CA PRO A 852 -24.93 -36.98 -20.84
C PRO A 852 -26.33 -36.35 -20.87
N LYS A 853 -27.24 -36.93 -21.66
CA LYS A 853 -28.62 -36.43 -21.81
C LYS A 853 -29.38 -36.39 -20.47
N GLU A 854 -29.13 -37.37 -19.62
CA GLU A 854 -29.71 -37.52 -18.28
C GLU A 854 -29.40 -36.31 -17.38
N SER A 855 -28.17 -35.81 -17.40
CA SER A 855 -27.75 -34.62 -16.66
C SER A 855 -28.50 -33.36 -17.15
N LEU A 856 -28.64 -33.19 -18.46
CA LEU A 856 -29.29 -32.02 -19.07
C LEU A 856 -30.78 -31.91 -18.71
N ASP A 857 -31.48 -33.04 -18.58
CA ASP A 857 -32.91 -33.04 -18.25
C ASP A 857 -33.19 -32.79 -16.76
N CYS A 858 -32.19 -32.89 -15.88
CA CYS A 858 -32.27 -32.36 -14.52
C CYS A 858 -32.15 -30.83 -14.53
N THR A 859 -31.05 -30.30 -15.10
CA THR A 859 -30.77 -28.85 -15.19
C THR A 859 -31.92 -28.08 -15.86
N ARG A 860 -32.55 -28.64 -16.89
CA ARG A 860 -33.72 -28.05 -17.57
C ARG A 860 -34.96 -27.90 -16.67
N LYS A 861 -35.18 -28.82 -15.72
CA LYS A 861 -36.30 -28.72 -14.75
C LYS A 861 -35.98 -27.65 -13.71
N SER A 862 -34.75 -27.67 -13.18
CA SER A 862 -34.19 -26.69 -12.24
C SER A 862 -34.34 -25.24 -12.75
N LEU A 863 -33.84 -24.97 -13.97
CA LEU A 863 -33.92 -23.64 -14.60
C LEU A 863 -35.37 -23.19 -14.87
N ARG A 864 -36.27 -24.08 -15.30
CA ARG A 864 -37.68 -23.74 -15.53
C ARG A 864 -38.42 -23.36 -14.25
N GLY A 865 -38.08 -23.98 -13.11
CA GLY A 865 -38.64 -23.61 -11.80
C GLY A 865 -38.24 -22.19 -11.38
N SER A 866 -36.97 -21.81 -11.59
CA SER A 866 -36.46 -20.49 -11.20
C SER A 866 -37.09 -19.34 -12.01
N VAL A 867 -37.14 -19.46 -13.35
CA VAL A 867 -37.62 -18.36 -14.23
C VAL A 867 -39.11 -18.02 -14.00
N LEU A 868 -39.94 -19.02 -13.70
CA LEU A 868 -41.37 -18.81 -13.45
C LEU A 868 -41.67 -18.10 -12.12
N GLY A 869 -40.73 -18.06 -11.18
CA GLY A 869 -40.90 -17.36 -9.90
C GLY A 869 -40.68 -15.85 -9.95
N ALA A 870 -39.97 -15.33 -10.97
CA ALA A 870 -39.49 -13.95 -11.00
C ALA A 870 -40.29 -12.99 -11.89
N SER A 871 -41.03 -13.49 -12.89
CA SER A 871 -41.59 -12.66 -13.96
C SER A 871 -43.07 -12.31 -13.76
N ARG A 872 -43.37 -11.45 -12.76
CA ARG A 872 -44.73 -10.90 -12.59
C ARG A 872 -44.77 -9.52 -11.89
N GLY A 873 -43.98 -8.56 -12.38
CA GLY A 873 -44.06 -7.17 -11.90
C GLY A 873 -43.28 -6.15 -12.73
N SER A 874 -43.95 -5.03 -13.07
CA SER A 874 -43.43 -3.76 -13.59
C SER A 874 -42.64 -3.76 -14.92
N LEU A 875 -43.27 -3.25 -15.98
CA LEU A 875 -42.58 -2.72 -17.16
C LEU A 875 -43.44 -1.63 -17.83
N ALA A 876 -43.18 -0.35 -17.50
CA ALA A 876 -43.74 0.81 -18.21
C ALA A 876 -42.87 2.05 -17.97
N ALA A 877 -42.53 2.76 -19.06
CA ALA A 877 -41.97 4.12 -19.14
C ALA A 877 -40.78 4.51 -18.22
N LYS A 878 -39.60 4.74 -18.83
CA LYS A 878 -39.02 6.09 -19.02
C LYS A 878 -37.71 6.00 -19.82
N GLU A 879 -37.65 6.63 -21.00
CA GLU A 879 -36.44 6.74 -21.82
C GLU A 879 -36.43 8.10 -22.55
N ARG A 880 -35.23 8.55 -22.96
CA ARG A 880 -34.88 9.87 -23.55
C ARG A 880 -34.82 11.05 -22.57
N GLU A 881 -33.59 11.49 -22.27
CA GLU A 881 -33.19 12.90 -22.38
C GLU A 881 -31.67 13.06 -22.56
N SER A 882 -31.28 13.97 -23.45
CA SER A 882 -29.94 14.50 -23.80
C SER A 882 -28.64 13.83 -23.27
N GLU A 883 -27.81 13.33 -24.20
CA GLU A 883 -26.35 13.53 -24.11
C GLU A 883 -25.98 14.84 -24.85
N ALA A 884 -25.55 15.86 -24.10
CA ALA A 884 -25.01 17.11 -24.64
C ALA A 884 -23.53 17.28 -24.25
N GLY A 885 -22.78 18.06 -25.03
CA GLY A 885 -21.31 18.07 -25.03
C GLY A 885 -20.63 18.38 -23.69
N LEU A 886 -20.11 17.34 -23.02
CA LEU A 886 -19.32 17.44 -21.78
C LEU A 886 -17.83 17.73 -22.04
N SER A 887 -17.52 18.81 -22.78
CA SER A 887 -16.16 19.36 -23.01
C SER A 887 -15.98 20.74 -22.36
N TRP A 888 -14.74 21.15 -22.11
CA TRP A 888 -14.37 22.49 -21.63
C TRP A 888 -14.70 23.57 -22.65
N GLU A 889 -14.58 23.26 -23.94
CA GLU A 889 -14.89 24.19 -25.04
C GLU A 889 -16.35 24.66 -24.99
N ALA A 890 -17.27 23.78 -24.58
CA ALA A 890 -18.68 24.13 -24.36
C ALA A 890 -18.91 25.02 -23.12
N LEU A 891 -17.99 25.07 -22.15
CA LEU A 891 -18.04 26.05 -21.06
C LEU A 891 -17.53 27.43 -21.49
N THR A 892 -16.65 27.50 -22.49
CA THR A 892 -16.13 28.76 -23.06
C THR A 892 -16.92 29.28 -24.28
N ALA A 893 -17.99 28.58 -24.67
CA ALA A 893 -18.83 28.94 -25.82
C ALA A 893 -20.34 29.00 -25.48
N ALA A 894 -20.69 28.81 -24.20
CA ALA A 894 -22.04 29.00 -23.65
C ALA A 894 -22.08 30.15 -22.63
N SER A 895 -21.10 31.06 -22.76
CA SER A 895 -20.91 32.35 -22.09
C SER A 895 -20.29 33.32 -23.09
#